data_AF-A0A3A4QTB5-F1
#
_entry.id   AF-A0A3A4QTB5-F1
#
_cell.length_a   1.000
_cell.length_b   1.000
_cell.length_c   1.000
_cell.angle_alpha   90.00
_cell.angle_beta   90.00
_cell.angle_gamma   90.00
#
_symmetry.space_group_name_H-M   'P 1'
#
loop_
_entity.id
_entity.type
_entity.pdbx_description
1 polymer ?
#
loop_
_entity_poly.entity_id
_entity_poly.type
_entity_poly.pdbx_seq_one_letter_code
_entity_poly.pdbx_strand_id
1 'polypeptide(L)'
;MCSIGGKSSLEQRHVDWKGTFIVSSRKLQYADRVALQQADQAIRKDVLRALVEVITNCNDSYSRLEQAGWAVGGEIIIEVQRKYKNSVIRVRDHAEGMTDLRMDKVVGTYGEATSGLKEDKHVRGMWGRGLKDAIFGLGHGYVRSIKGGNFYSCSLLIKKGIPIFDLDQPIRANVALREKYGIPEGNGTILEIIISRGDVKVPQFDNFRNYLQRHFELRPIMSNPRRKIILRDIASDGKIRQEHVLSYKSPRGEKVLSERIRIEGYPATAKLEVYRSGIQLSTRNEEGDYADGGLLVISKAIVISLTMLKFESDPYAAYFYGSIQCDHLHDLLKNDEPVLTATRDGINWTHPFAKALKLAVEGKLEPLIQAEREHSLHDEQTKLDKKLRNKLDHALHELNTIALAELREQKDGDVHKEIELPESGMGFFPERLYVQTGQTATLILRVALAENGRAGATTTVISNSSEIIVLTPQAVLKPHKTDAAILEARVKVEGRQVGGEGVVTAYLGRNRAQAIVQVHSKKEALVAPPTRSRNALFTDIRFDDRTDPRQRVYFDRINSSIVIATAAPSVKIYLDGNNRLDTTVQGQVLLAELITEAVCREISRNGVEKGKFLVLEGSEADAIQNHFIRLQNRYAHLIHQHIVTLD
;
A
#
# COMPACT_ATOMS: atom_id res chain seq x y z
N MET A 1 7.57 -52.28 -37.93
CA MET A 1 8.79 -52.66 -37.16
C MET A 1 9.05 -51.55 -36.17
N CYS A 2 9.01 -51.87 -34.89
CA CYS A 2 9.01 -50.93 -33.77
C CYS A 2 10.16 -51.27 -32.83
N SER A 3 10.65 -50.27 -32.08
CA SER A 3 11.62 -50.34 -30.97
C SER A 3 13.10 -50.52 -31.39
N ILE A 4 14.15 -49.97 -30.75
CA ILE A 4 14.38 -49.42 -29.40
C ILE A 4 15.49 -48.35 -29.51
N GLY A 5 15.41 -47.28 -28.70
CA GLY A 5 16.52 -46.33 -28.55
C GLY A 5 16.30 -45.44 -27.33
N GLY A 6 16.58 -45.97 -26.13
CA GLY A 6 16.44 -45.27 -24.87
C GLY A 6 17.41 -44.09 -24.74
N LYS A 7 16.88 -42.93 -24.34
CA LYS A 7 17.66 -41.81 -23.82
C LYS A 7 17.37 -41.65 -22.34
N SER A 8 18.42 -41.83 -21.54
CA SER A 8 18.46 -41.61 -20.10
C SER A 8 18.19 -40.15 -19.77
N SER A 9 17.16 -39.90 -18.97
CA SER A 9 16.92 -38.62 -18.31
C SER A 9 17.86 -38.49 -17.11
N LEU A 10 18.78 -37.52 -17.18
CA LEU A 10 19.62 -37.09 -16.07
C LEU A 10 18.74 -36.45 -14.98
N GLU A 11 18.33 -37.26 -14.01
CA GLU A 11 17.90 -36.79 -12.69
C GLU A 11 19.09 -36.11 -12.01
N GLN A 12 19.01 -34.78 -11.84
CA GLN A 12 19.88 -34.05 -10.95
C GLN A 12 19.59 -34.48 -9.50
N ARG A 13 20.39 -35.44 -9.04
CA ARG A 13 20.45 -35.89 -7.64
C ARG A 13 20.71 -34.67 -6.75
N HIS A 14 19.77 -34.37 -5.86
CA HIS A 14 20.12 -33.67 -4.63
C HIS A 14 21.16 -34.53 -3.91
N VAL A 15 22.32 -33.94 -3.63
CA VAL A 15 23.33 -34.56 -2.79
C VAL A 15 22.82 -34.49 -1.36
N ASP A 16 22.03 -35.49 -0.97
CA ASP A 16 21.83 -35.83 0.42
C ASP A 16 23.20 -36.18 1.01
N TRP A 17 23.58 -35.48 2.06
CA TRP A 17 24.75 -35.85 2.83
C TRP A 17 24.42 -37.18 3.54
N LYS A 18 24.93 -38.28 3.00
CA LYS A 18 25.14 -39.53 3.75
C LYS A 18 26.23 -39.24 4.80
N GLY A 19 25.81 -38.73 5.95
CA GLY A 19 26.73 -38.50 7.06
C GLY A 19 26.12 -37.91 8.34
N THR A 20 24.86 -37.48 8.34
CA THR A 20 24.20 -37.04 9.59
C THR A 20 23.57 -38.25 10.26
N PHE A 21 24.09 -38.64 11.42
CA PHE A 21 23.43 -39.62 12.28
C PHE A 21 22.22 -38.94 12.93
N ILE A 22 21.02 -39.46 12.66
CA ILE A 22 19.79 -39.00 13.31
C ILE A 22 19.85 -39.45 14.78
N VAL A 23 19.81 -38.52 15.73
CA VAL A 23 19.78 -38.80 17.17
C VAL A 23 18.44 -39.40 17.55
N SER A 24 17.36 -38.79 17.05
CA SER A 24 16.01 -39.23 17.34
C SER A 24 15.09 -38.93 16.15
N SER A 25 14.25 -39.90 15.83
CA SER A 25 13.16 -39.76 14.88
C SER A 25 11.89 -40.18 15.60
N ARG A 26 10.92 -39.28 15.71
CA ARG A 26 9.66 -39.59 16.35
C ARG A 26 8.49 -38.90 15.66
N LYS A 27 7.30 -39.45 15.85
CA LYS A 27 6.07 -38.71 15.58
C LYS A 27 6.07 -37.44 16.42
N LEU A 28 5.54 -36.37 15.85
CA LEU A 28 5.24 -35.17 16.64
C LEU A 28 4.34 -35.57 17.81
N GLN A 29 4.65 -35.12 19.03
CA GLN A 29 3.81 -35.42 20.20
C GLN A 29 2.51 -34.61 20.12
N TYR A 30 1.51 -35.09 19.37
CA TYR A 30 0.08 -34.72 19.35
C TYR A 30 -0.68 -35.58 18.31
N ALA A 31 -2.02 -35.58 18.30
CA ALA A 31 -2.82 -36.37 17.36
C ALA A 31 -2.57 -35.97 15.88
N ASP A 32 -1.87 -36.84 15.14
CA ASP A 32 -1.32 -36.64 13.77
C ASP A 32 -2.22 -35.86 12.79
N ARG A 33 -3.54 -36.13 12.78
CA ARG A 33 -4.49 -35.49 11.85
C ARG A 33 -4.93 -34.09 12.27
N VAL A 34 -5.04 -33.84 13.58
CA VAL A 34 -5.52 -32.56 14.11
C VAL A 34 -4.46 -31.47 13.92
N ALA A 35 -3.18 -31.80 14.09
CA ALA A 35 -2.07 -30.86 13.86
C ALA A 35 -1.99 -30.36 12.41
N LEU A 36 -2.19 -31.26 11.42
CA LEU A 36 -2.19 -30.88 10.01
C LEU A 36 -3.41 -30.03 9.63
N GLN A 37 -4.58 -30.34 10.18
CA GLN A 37 -5.78 -29.52 9.97
C GLN A 37 -5.64 -28.13 10.61
N GLN A 38 -5.08 -28.05 11.82
CA GLN A 38 -4.81 -26.79 12.50
C GLN A 38 -3.79 -25.95 11.71
N ALA A 39 -2.71 -26.55 11.23
CA ALA A 39 -1.73 -25.87 10.39
C ALA A 39 -2.34 -25.33 9.08
N ASP A 40 -3.23 -26.12 8.44
CA ASP A 40 -3.93 -25.71 7.22
C ASP A 40 -4.89 -24.53 7.49
N GLN A 41 -5.67 -24.59 8.56
CA GLN A 41 -6.60 -23.51 8.97
C GLN A 41 -5.86 -22.24 9.41
N ALA A 42 -4.70 -22.39 10.04
CA ALA A 42 -3.84 -21.31 10.50
C ALA A 42 -3.22 -20.55 9.32
N ILE A 43 -2.53 -21.27 8.43
CA ILE A 43 -1.78 -20.66 7.32
C ILE A 43 -2.69 -20.33 6.13
N ARG A 44 -3.81 -21.04 5.96
CA ARG A 44 -4.77 -20.84 4.86
C ARG A 44 -4.12 -20.81 3.48
N LYS A 45 -3.07 -21.62 3.28
CA LYS A 45 -2.30 -21.72 2.03
C LYS A 45 -1.62 -20.39 1.63
N ASP A 46 -1.44 -19.49 2.58
CA ASP A 46 -0.82 -18.18 2.38
C ASP A 46 0.61 -18.16 2.94
N VAL A 47 1.56 -17.97 2.03
CA VAL A 47 2.97 -17.87 2.36
C VAL A 47 3.29 -16.68 3.27
N LEU A 48 2.56 -15.57 3.11
CA LEU A 48 2.80 -14.36 3.89
C LEU A 48 2.45 -14.58 5.36
N ARG A 49 1.35 -15.30 5.64
CA ARG A 49 0.96 -15.71 6.99
C ARG A 49 2.03 -16.54 7.70
N ALA A 50 2.68 -17.45 6.96
CA ALA A 50 3.81 -18.21 7.50
C ALA A 50 5.01 -17.31 7.79
N LEU A 51 5.37 -16.41 6.87
CA LEU A 51 6.51 -15.50 7.07
C LEU A 51 6.29 -14.50 8.21
N VAL A 52 5.07 -14.03 8.38
CA VAL A 52 4.70 -13.18 9.51
C VAL A 52 5.08 -13.87 10.81
N GLU A 53 4.82 -15.17 10.96
CA GLU A 53 5.23 -15.92 12.15
C GLU A 53 6.75 -16.09 12.29
N VAL A 54 7.46 -16.28 11.18
CA VAL A 54 8.90 -16.54 11.22
C VAL A 54 9.71 -15.26 11.52
N ILE A 55 9.41 -14.15 10.84
CA ILE A 55 10.09 -12.84 11.00
C ILE A 55 10.01 -12.36 12.45
N THR A 56 8.92 -12.70 13.08
CA THR A 56 8.45 -12.13 14.32
C THR A 56 8.98 -13.00 15.47
N ASN A 57 9.16 -14.32 15.26
CA ASN A 57 10.05 -15.17 16.06
C ASN A 57 11.52 -14.68 16.03
N CYS A 58 12.04 -14.28 14.86
CA CYS A 58 13.37 -13.68 14.76
C CYS A 58 13.45 -12.38 15.57
N ASN A 59 12.44 -11.49 15.45
CA ASN A 59 12.35 -10.27 16.25
C ASN A 59 12.33 -10.54 17.75
N ASP A 60 11.60 -11.56 18.21
CA ASP A 60 11.53 -11.93 19.62
C ASP A 60 12.89 -12.43 20.14
N SER A 61 13.62 -13.19 19.31
CA SER A 61 14.99 -13.62 19.62
C SER A 61 15.94 -12.44 19.80
N TYR A 62 15.90 -11.45 18.89
CA TYR A 62 16.67 -10.22 19.07
C TYR A 62 16.21 -9.41 20.29
N SER A 63 14.91 -9.32 20.52
CA SER A 63 14.35 -8.55 21.66
C SER A 63 14.81 -9.12 23.01
N ARG A 64 14.94 -10.45 23.14
CA ARG A 64 15.50 -11.09 24.34
C ARG A 64 16.96 -10.70 24.57
N LEU A 65 17.78 -10.70 23.51
CA LEU A 65 19.19 -10.28 23.59
C LEU A 65 19.31 -8.80 24.00
N GLU A 66 18.49 -7.94 23.41
CA GLU A 66 18.44 -6.50 23.76
C GLU A 66 18.00 -6.27 25.21
N GLN A 67 16.99 -7.01 25.69
CA GLN A 67 16.55 -6.95 27.09
C GLN A 67 17.63 -7.43 28.06
N ALA A 68 18.47 -8.37 27.63
CA ALA A 68 19.64 -8.83 28.37
C ALA A 68 20.87 -7.89 28.23
N GLY A 69 20.73 -6.74 27.55
CA GLY A 69 21.77 -5.71 27.43
C GLY A 69 22.80 -5.97 26.32
N TRP A 70 22.58 -6.96 25.46
CA TRP A 70 23.51 -7.25 24.35
C TRP A 70 23.31 -6.27 23.18
N ALA A 71 24.42 -5.80 22.62
CA ALA A 71 24.41 -5.08 21.35
C ALA A 71 24.25 -6.07 20.19
N VAL A 72 23.17 -5.95 19.43
CA VAL A 72 22.81 -6.85 18.32
C VAL A 72 22.42 -6.07 17.07
N GLY A 73 22.70 -6.63 15.89
CA GLY A 73 22.44 -5.96 14.61
C GLY A 73 20.99 -6.01 14.12
N GLY A 74 20.17 -6.93 14.64
CA GLY A 74 18.75 -7.03 14.29
C GLY A 74 18.48 -7.39 12.82
N GLU A 75 19.43 -8.02 12.14
CA GLU A 75 19.32 -8.38 10.72
C GLU A 75 18.50 -9.66 10.53
N ILE A 76 17.49 -9.60 9.66
CA ILE A 76 16.63 -10.74 9.29
C ILE A 76 16.64 -10.83 7.77
N ILE A 77 17.12 -11.94 7.22
CA ILE A 77 17.25 -12.14 5.77
C ILE A 77 16.25 -13.20 5.33
N ILE A 78 15.41 -12.83 4.36
CA ILE A 78 14.38 -13.66 3.75
C ILE A 78 14.80 -13.91 2.30
N GLU A 79 15.01 -15.17 1.95
CA GLU A 79 15.38 -15.61 0.61
C GLU A 79 14.24 -16.43 0.02
N VAL A 80 13.79 -16.04 -1.17
CA VAL A 80 12.73 -16.74 -1.90
C VAL A 80 13.31 -17.29 -3.19
N GLN A 81 13.32 -18.61 -3.32
CA GLN A 81 13.70 -19.31 -4.55
C GLN A 81 12.45 -19.92 -5.18
N ARG A 82 11.88 -19.21 -6.17
CA ARG A 82 10.67 -19.67 -6.87
C ARG A 82 10.99 -20.78 -7.86
N LYS A 83 10.25 -21.88 -7.77
CA LYS A 83 10.34 -23.04 -8.66
C LYS A 83 8.93 -23.46 -9.09
N TYR A 84 8.83 -24.17 -10.21
CA TYR A 84 7.54 -24.70 -10.69
C TYR A 84 6.89 -25.65 -9.67
N LYS A 85 7.70 -26.45 -8.98
CA LYS A 85 7.34 -27.25 -7.80
C LYS A 85 8.40 -27.07 -6.73
N ASN A 86 8.03 -27.21 -5.47
CA ASN A 86 8.97 -27.15 -4.34
C ASN A 86 9.75 -25.83 -4.30
N SER A 87 9.03 -24.71 -4.42
CA SER A 87 9.63 -23.40 -4.14
C SER A 87 10.19 -23.39 -2.72
N VAL A 88 11.31 -22.71 -2.52
CA VAL A 88 12.02 -22.71 -1.23
C VAL A 88 11.99 -21.31 -0.64
N ILE A 89 11.65 -21.22 0.65
CA ILE A 89 11.77 -20.00 1.44
C ILE A 89 12.77 -20.25 2.54
N ARG A 90 13.76 -19.38 2.66
CA ARG A 90 14.69 -19.38 3.80
C ARG A 90 14.56 -18.09 4.57
N VAL A 91 14.51 -18.19 5.89
CA VAL A 91 14.61 -17.03 6.77
C VAL A 91 15.76 -17.27 7.71
N ARG A 92 16.70 -16.33 7.79
CA ARG A 92 17.81 -16.40 8.72
C ARG A 92 17.93 -15.16 9.58
N ASP A 93 18.38 -15.37 10.81
CA ASP A 93 18.77 -14.34 11.77
C ASP A 93 20.13 -14.65 12.39
N HIS A 94 20.71 -13.64 13.02
CA HIS A 94 21.98 -13.68 13.77
C HIS A 94 21.73 -13.46 15.27
N ALA A 95 20.61 -13.98 15.79
CA ALA A 95 20.20 -13.79 17.18
C ALA A 95 20.71 -14.93 18.10
N GLU A 96 19.87 -15.43 19.01
CA GLU A 96 20.34 -16.25 20.15
C GLU A 96 20.83 -17.66 19.78
N GLY A 97 20.34 -18.22 18.67
CA GLY A 97 20.50 -19.62 18.27
C GLY A 97 19.87 -20.63 19.25
N MET A 98 19.78 -21.90 18.83
CA MET A 98 19.19 -22.99 19.58
C MET A 98 20.14 -24.19 19.65
N THR A 99 20.17 -24.86 20.80
CA THR A 99 20.78 -26.19 20.95
C THR A 99 19.77 -27.27 20.57
N ASP A 100 20.23 -28.52 20.46
CA ASP A 100 19.42 -29.73 20.32
C ASP A 100 18.33 -29.85 21.40
N LEU A 101 18.68 -29.67 22.68
CA LEU A 101 17.72 -29.71 23.80
C LEU A 101 16.63 -28.64 23.64
N ARG A 102 17.00 -27.43 23.20
CA ARG A 102 16.04 -26.35 22.95
C ARG A 102 15.18 -26.66 21.72
N MET A 103 15.77 -27.16 20.63
CA MET A 103 15.04 -27.56 19.42
C MET A 103 14.02 -28.67 19.71
N ASP A 104 14.42 -29.71 20.44
CA ASP A 104 13.53 -30.80 20.84
C ASP A 104 12.32 -30.27 21.64
N LYS A 105 12.58 -29.35 22.57
CA LYS A 105 11.57 -28.73 23.43
C LYS A 105 10.65 -27.72 22.73
N VAL A 106 11.13 -26.93 21.76
CA VAL A 106 10.32 -25.85 21.15
C VAL A 106 9.76 -26.24 19.78
N VAL A 107 10.48 -27.11 19.05
CA VAL A 107 10.11 -27.60 17.71
C VAL A 107 9.55 -29.03 17.77
N GLY A 108 10.04 -29.89 18.67
CA GLY A 108 9.65 -31.31 18.72
C GLY A 108 8.35 -31.62 19.46
N THR A 109 7.87 -30.75 20.36
CA THR A 109 6.64 -30.95 21.14
C THR A 109 5.51 -30.04 20.64
N TYR A 110 4.32 -30.58 20.36
CA TYR A 110 3.16 -29.82 19.84
C TYR A 110 2.09 -29.69 20.94
N GLY A 111 1.56 -28.49 21.16
CA GLY A 111 0.42 -28.27 22.06
C GLY A 111 0.68 -28.26 23.57
N GLU A 112 1.84 -28.70 24.07
CA GLU A 112 2.17 -28.49 25.49
C GLU A 112 2.61 -27.04 25.71
N ALA A 113 1.94 -26.34 26.63
CA ALA A 113 2.46 -25.13 27.26
C ALA A 113 3.76 -25.51 27.97
N THR A 114 4.86 -25.48 27.23
CA THR A 114 6.13 -26.01 27.71
C THR A 114 6.45 -25.22 28.97
N SER A 115 6.55 -25.88 30.12
CA SER A 115 6.56 -25.24 31.45
C SER A 115 7.62 -24.14 31.61
N GLY A 116 8.72 -24.21 30.85
CA GLY A 116 9.74 -23.14 30.79
C GLY A 116 9.34 -21.90 29.97
N LEU A 117 8.36 -22.00 29.07
CA LEU A 117 7.79 -20.85 28.36
C LEU A 117 6.94 -19.99 29.31
N LYS A 118 6.22 -20.56 30.29
CA LYS A 118 5.41 -19.76 31.26
C LYS A 118 6.25 -18.76 32.07
N GLU A 119 7.56 -18.98 32.19
CA GLU A 119 8.54 -18.10 32.83
C GLU A 119 9.25 -17.13 31.85
N ASP A 120 9.41 -17.52 30.59
CA ASP A 120 9.98 -16.65 29.55
C ASP A 120 9.02 -15.49 29.24
N LYS A 121 9.49 -14.26 29.45
CA LYS A 121 8.70 -13.02 29.50
C LYS A 121 7.89 -12.66 28.23
N HIS A 122 8.00 -13.44 27.14
CA HIS A 122 7.26 -13.27 25.89
C HIS A 122 6.95 -14.62 25.20
N VAL A 123 5.83 -15.28 25.54
CA VAL A 123 5.41 -16.51 24.86
C VAL A 123 4.46 -16.20 23.71
N ARG A 124 5.03 -15.89 22.56
CA ARG A 124 4.31 -15.76 21.29
C ARG A 124 3.48 -17.00 20.94
N GLY A 125 3.92 -18.20 21.32
CA GLY A 125 3.19 -19.45 21.10
C GLY A 125 1.80 -19.53 21.74
N MET A 126 1.50 -18.64 22.71
CA MET A 126 0.15 -18.47 23.26
C MET A 126 -0.75 -17.63 22.34
N TRP A 127 -0.17 -16.67 21.62
CA TRP A 127 -0.87 -15.62 20.86
C TRP A 127 -1.20 -15.96 19.41
N GLY A 128 -0.55 -16.97 18.83
CA GLY A 128 -0.63 -17.19 17.39
C GLY A 128 -0.35 -18.62 16.93
N ARG A 129 -0.19 -18.71 15.61
CA ARG A 129 0.16 -19.90 14.81
C ARG A 129 1.63 -20.20 15.06
N GLY A 130 2.00 -21.42 15.41
CA GLY A 130 3.39 -21.73 15.74
C GLY A 130 4.28 -21.88 14.50
N LEU A 131 5.60 -21.86 14.70
CA LEU A 131 6.61 -22.23 13.68
C LEU A 131 6.25 -23.52 12.92
N LYS A 132 5.65 -24.48 13.64
CA LYS A 132 5.20 -25.77 13.11
C LYS A 132 4.05 -25.61 12.12
N ASP A 133 3.09 -24.72 12.42
CA ASP A 133 1.98 -24.42 11.53
C ASP A 133 2.49 -23.75 10.26
N ALA A 134 3.46 -22.82 10.38
CA ALA A 134 4.11 -22.18 9.24
C ALA A 134 4.79 -23.21 8.30
N ILE A 135 5.48 -24.21 8.84
CA ILE A 135 6.11 -25.27 8.04
C ILE A 135 5.06 -26.21 7.43
N PHE A 136 4.23 -26.85 8.26
CA PHE A 136 3.29 -27.88 7.79
C PHE A 136 2.15 -27.32 6.93
N GLY A 137 1.77 -26.06 7.15
CA GLY A 137 0.79 -25.36 6.33
C GLY A 137 1.26 -25.13 4.88
N LEU A 138 2.57 -25.10 4.64
CA LEU A 138 3.16 -24.90 3.31
C LEU A 138 3.78 -26.18 2.72
N GLY A 139 4.16 -27.14 3.57
CA GLY A 139 4.76 -28.40 3.15
C GLY A 139 5.59 -29.03 4.25
N HIS A 140 6.91 -28.98 4.10
CA HIS A 140 7.88 -29.51 5.05
C HIS A 140 9.09 -28.58 5.13
N GLY A 141 9.93 -28.75 6.15
CA GLY A 141 11.00 -27.81 6.38
C GLY A 141 12.07 -28.27 7.36
N TYR A 142 13.08 -27.43 7.50
CA TYR A 142 14.27 -27.65 8.31
C TYR A 142 14.50 -26.44 9.19
N VAL A 143 14.85 -26.69 10.45
CA VAL A 143 15.35 -25.66 11.36
C VAL A 143 16.80 -25.99 11.64
N ARG A 144 17.68 -25.04 11.32
CA ARG A 144 19.12 -25.17 11.52
C ARG A 144 19.58 -24.02 12.40
N SER A 145 20.52 -24.26 13.29
CA SER A 145 21.01 -23.20 14.16
C SER A 145 22.47 -23.40 14.51
N ILE A 146 23.17 -22.29 14.68
CA ILE A 146 24.52 -22.27 15.20
C ILE A 146 24.48 -21.62 16.57
N LYS A 147 25.02 -22.33 17.58
CA LYS A 147 25.13 -21.82 18.95
C LYS A 147 26.38 -22.35 19.63
N GLY A 148 27.17 -21.44 20.20
CA GLY A 148 28.36 -21.81 20.97
C GLY A 148 29.38 -22.62 20.16
N GLY A 149 29.49 -22.34 18.86
CA GLY A 149 30.43 -23.04 17.96
C GLY A 149 29.95 -24.39 17.40
N ASN A 150 28.76 -24.85 17.78
CA ASN A 150 28.14 -26.07 17.25
C ASN A 150 26.99 -25.74 16.29
N PHE A 151 26.76 -26.64 15.35
CA PHE A 151 25.66 -26.65 14.40
C PHE A 151 24.64 -27.71 14.81
N TYR A 152 23.38 -27.28 14.88
CA TYR A 152 22.21 -28.07 15.27
C TYR A 152 21.21 -28.05 14.12
N SER A 153 20.55 -29.19 13.88
CA SER A 153 19.61 -29.34 12.77
C SER A 153 18.47 -30.26 13.17
N CYS A 154 17.26 -29.87 12.83
CA CYS A 154 16.09 -30.75 12.87
C CYS A 154 15.23 -30.56 11.61
N SER A 155 14.42 -31.57 11.29
CA SER A 155 13.48 -31.53 10.18
C SER A 155 12.05 -31.81 10.64
N LEU A 156 11.10 -31.12 10.01
CA LEU A 156 9.66 -31.34 10.13
C LEU A 156 9.15 -31.85 8.79
N LEU A 157 8.88 -33.16 8.73
CA LEU A 157 8.56 -33.88 7.51
C LEU A 157 7.16 -34.48 7.57
N ILE A 158 6.57 -34.77 6.41
CA ILE A 158 5.32 -35.53 6.32
C ILE A 158 5.63 -36.87 5.64
N LYS A 159 5.63 -37.98 6.39
CA LYS A 159 5.81 -39.33 5.82
C LYS A 159 4.47 -40.08 5.92
N LYS A 160 3.90 -40.48 4.78
CA LYS A 160 2.59 -41.17 4.68
C LYS A 160 1.45 -40.44 5.41
N GLY A 161 1.43 -39.11 5.35
CA GLY A 161 0.40 -38.27 6.02
C GLY A 161 0.62 -38.06 7.51
N ILE A 162 1.75 -38.48 8.07
CA ILE A 162 2.09 -38.35 9.49
C ILE A 162 3.19 -37.27 9.63
N PRO A 163 2.99 -36.25 10.49
CA PRO A 163 4.02 -35.27 10.81
C PRO A 163 5.11 -35.90 11.68
N ILE A 164 6.36 -35.78 11.23
CA ILE A 164 7.53 -36.38 11.87
C ILE A 164 8.54 -35.29 12.18
N PHE A 165 9.16 -35.42 13.36
CA PHE A 165 10.29 -34.63 13.79
C PHE A 165 11.54 -35.52 13.85
N ASP A 166 12.55 -35.16 13.07
CA ASP A 166 13.86 -35.81 13.08
C ASP A 166 14.90 -34.79 13.60
N LEU A 167 15.65 -35.16 14.64
CA LEU A 167 16.73 -34.35 15.23
C LEU A 167 18.09 -34.97 14.89
N ASP A 168 18.96 -34.17 14.30
CA ASP A 168 20.30 -34.59 13.86
C ASP A 168 21.32 -34.48 15.01
N GLN A 169 22.40 -35.26 14.93
CA GLN A 169 23.52 -35.13 15.87
C GLN A 169 24.17 -33.74 15.75
N PRO A 170 24.42 -33.05 16.88
CA PRO A 170 25.19 -31.82 16.87
C PRO A 170 26.59 -32.06 16.28
N ILE A 171 27.00 -31.18 15.37
CA ILE A 171 28.36 -31.20 14.80
C ILE A 171 29.03 -29.85 14.99
N ARG A 172 30.36 -29.81 14.92
CA ARG A 172 31.09 -28.54 15.03
C ARG A 172 30.78 -27.64 13.82
N ALA A 173 30.46 -26.36 14.07
CA ALA A 173 30.20 -25.38 13.02
C ALA A 173 31.53 -24.90 12.40
N ASN A 174 32.02 -25.64 11.41
CA ASN A 174 33.21 -25.27 10.64
C ASN A 174 32.94 -24.10 9.68
N VAL A 175 34.00 -23.54 9.09
CA VAL A 175 33.94 -22.40 8.16
C VAL A 175 33.00 -22.70 6.98
N ALA A 176 33.10 -23.89 6.38
CA ALA A 176 32.25 -24.29 5.26
C ALA A 176 30.75 -24.32 5.60
N LEU A 177 30.36 -24.79 6.80
CA LEU A 177 28.98 -24.77 7.27
C LEU A 177 28.50 -23.34 7.55
N ARG A 178 29.35 -22.52 8.16
CA ARG A 178 29.07 -21.11 8.45
C ARG A 178 28.83 -20.32 7.16
N GLU A 179 29.68 -20.49 6.17
CA GLU A 179 29.53 -19.88 4.85
C GLU A 179 28.28 -20.39 4.13
N LYS A 180 28.04 -21.71 4.12
CA LYS A 180 26.87 -22.32 3.49
C LYS A 180 25.54 -21.75 3.98
N TYR A 181 25.45 -21.48 5.28
CA TYR A 181 24.21 -20.97 5.89
C TYR A 181 24.21 -19.46 6.12
N GLY A 182 25.28 -18.77 5.71
CA GLY A 182 25.38 -17.32 5.80
C GLY A 182 25.46 -16.79 7.23
N ILE A 183 26.06 -17.54 8.15
CA ILE A 183 26.34 -17.14 9.55
C ILE A 183 27.85 -17.23 9.78
N PRO A 184 28.63 -16.29 9.21
CA PRO A 184 30.09 -16.33 9.26
C PRO A 184 30.60 -16.28 10.71
N GLU A 185 29.92 -15.53 11.57
CA GLU A 185 30.30 -15.33 12.97
C GLU A 185 29.09 -15.39 13.90
N GLY A 186 29.36 -15.62 15.18
CA GLY A 186 28.34 -15.64 16.22
C GLY A 186 27.36 -16.82 16.12
N ASN A 187 26.18 -16.58 16.67
CA ASN A 187 25.05 -17.50 16.71
C ASN A 187 23.99 -17.08 15.68
N GLY A 188 23.06 -17.97 15.38
CA GLY A 188 21.90 -17.63 14.58
C GLY A 188 21.06 -18.84 14.19
N THR A 189 19.94 -18.59 13.54
CA THR A 189 18.98 -19.63 13.14
C THR A 189 18.63 -19.45 11.67
N ILE A 190 18.49 -20.57 10.96
CA ILE A 190 18.00 -20.64 9.59
C ILE A 190 16.78 -21.55 9.58
N LEU A 191 15.65 -20.99 9.18
CA LEU A 191 14.47 -21.75 8.81
C LEU A 191 14.47 -21.94 7.29
N GLU A 192 14.24 -23.16 6.83
CA GLU A 192 14.02 -23.48 5.42
C GLU A 192 12.68 -24.19 5.26
N ILE A 193 11.78 -23.61 4.47
CA ILE A 193 10.48 -24.20 4.14
C ILE A 193 10.48 -24.57 2.66
N ILE A 194 10.19 -25.85 2.39
CA ILE A 194 9.96 -26.36 1.05
C ILE A 194 8.46 -26.41 0.82
N ILE A 195 7.99 -25.57 -0.10
CA ILE A 195 6.59 -25.45 -0.47
C ILE A 195 6.25 -26.60 -1.42
N SER A 196 6.01 -27.78 -0.83
CA SER A 196 5.69 -29.01 -1.55
C SER A 196 4.22 -29.17 -1.90
N ARG A 197 3.37 -28.27 -1.38
CA ARG A 197 1.94 -28.26 -1.62
C ARG A 197 1.59 -27.60 -2.95
N GLY A 198 0.96 -28.35 -3.85
CA GLY A 198 0.59 -27.86 -5.19
C GLY A 198 -0.52 -26.82 -5.21
N ASP A 199 -1.28 -26.69 -4.12
CA ASP A 199 -2.35 -25.71 -3.94
C ASP A 199 -1.86 -24.38 -3.34
N VAL A 200 -0.59 -24.27 -2.97
CA VAL A 200 0.05 -23.05 -2.47
C VAL A 200 0.77 -22.34 -3.61
N LYS A 201 0.44 -21.06 -3.84
CA LYS A 201 1.11 -20.23 -4.86
C LYS A 201 2.05 -19.24 -4.20
N VAL A 202 3.27 -19.15 -4.69
CA VAL A 202 4.23 -18.12 -4.28
C VAL A 202 4.04 -16.87 -5.14
N PRO A 203 3.71 -15.70 -4.55
CA PRO A 203 3.60 -14.44 -5.28
C PRO A 203 4.86 -14.09 -6.07
N GLN A 204 4.70 -13.22 -7.07
CA GLN A 204 5.86 -12.57 -7.73
C GLN A 204 6.61 -11.71 -6.71
N PHE A 205 7.91 -11.51 -6.92
CA PHE A 205 8.79 -10.86 -5.95
C PHE A 205 8.30 -9.46 -5.53
N ASP A 206 7.89 -8.61 -6.47
CA ASP A 206 7.39 -7.27 -6.15
C ASP A 206 6.10 -7.29 -5.33
N ASN A 207 5.18 -8.22 -5.64
CA ASN A 207 3.96 -8.41 -4.85
C ASN A 207 4.30 -8.93 -3.44
N PHE A 208 5.27 -9.84 -3.36
CA PHE A 208 5.75 -10.40 -2.10
C PHE A 208 6.30 -9.31 -1.18
N ARG A 209 7.16 -8.46 -1.75
CA ARG A 209 7.72 -7.26 -1.10
C ARG A 209 6.60 -6.34 -0.60
N ASN A 210 5.67 -5.96 -1.47
CA ASN A 210 4.58 -5.04 -1.14
C ASN A 210 3.71 -5.57 0.01
N TYR A 211 3.17 -6.77 -0.12
CA TYR A 211 2.26 -7.33 0.88
C TYR A 211 2.94 -7.55 2.23
N LEU A 212 4.20 -8.01 2.24
CA LEU A 212 4.93 -8.27 3.48
C LEU A 212 5.24 -6.97 4.24
N GLN A 213 5.55 -5.88 3.54
CA GLN A 213 5.80 -4.56 4.15
C GLN A 213 4.54 -3.92 4.75
N ARG A 214 3.38 -4.17 4.14
CA ARG A 214 2.09 -3.56 4.56
C ARG A 214 1.32 -4.39 5.59
N HIS A 215 1.67 -5.66 5.76
CA HIS A 215 0.99 -6.57 6.67
C HIS A 215 0.94 -6.01 8.10
N PHE A 216 -0.26 -5.92 8.67
CA PHE A 216 -0.49 -5.19 9.93
C PHE A 216 0.37 -5.69 11.10
N GLU A 217 0.54 -7.02 11.24
CA GLU A 217 1.34 -7.62 12.32
C GLU A 217 2.83 -7.23 12.28
N LEU A 218 3.35 -6.91 11.08
CA LEU A 218 4.77 -6.60 10.90
C LEU A 218 5.06 -5.10 10.99
N ARG A 219 4.04 -4.23 10.99
CA ARG A 219 4.25 -2.77 11.00
C ARG A 219 5.18 -2.29 12.11
N PRO A 220 5.01 -2.69 13.40
CA PRO A 220 5.92 -2.22 14.45
C PRO A 220 7.36 -2.72 14.29
N ILE A 221 7.54 -3.90 13.68
CA ILE A 221 8.88 -4.47 13.42
C ILE A 221 9.53 -3.75 12.23
N MET A 222 8.76 -3.55 11.15
CA MET A 222 9.21 -2.91 9.91
C MET A 222 9.47 -1.40 10.08
N SER A 223 8.90 -0.77 11.12
CA SER A 223 9.19 0.62 11.49
C SER A 223 10.29 0.75 12.56
N ASN A 224 10.78 -0.35 13.13
CA ASN A 224 11.82 -0.30 14.17
C ASN A 224 13.21 -0.13 13.53
N PRO A 225 13.95 0.97 13.81
CA PRO A 225 15.28 1.19 13.23
C PRO A 225 16.32 0.16 13.71
N ARG A 226 16.06 -0.57 14.81
CA ARG A 226 16.91 -1.67 15.29
C ARG A 226 16.65 -3.00 14.57
N ARG A 227 15.81 -3.01 13.53
CA ARG A 227 15.55 -4.20 12.71
C ARG A 227 15.86 -3.87 11.26
N LYS A 228 16.65 -4.73 10.63
CA LYS A 228 17.00 -4.63 9.22
C LYS A 228 16.50 -5.89 8.51
N ILE A 229 15.34 -5.77 7.86
CA ILE A 229 14.69 -6.91 7.21
C ILE A 229 14.98 -6.84 5.72
N ILE A 230 15.61 -7.88 5.17
CA ILE A 230 16.06 -7.93 3.78
C ILE A 230 15.32 -9.05 3.07
N LEU A 231 14.73 -8.76 1.91
CA LEU A 231 14.10 -9.74 1.02
C LEU A 231 14.95 -9.94 -0.24
N ARG A 232 15.23 -11.19 -0.60
CA ARG A 232 16.06 -11.60 -1.74
C ARG A 232 15.33 -12.55 -2.68
N ASP A 233 15.38 -12.26 -3.97
CA ASP A 233 15.01 -13.21 -5.02
C ASP A 233 16.24 -14.04 -5.39
N ILE A 234 16.14 -15.35 -5.23
CA ILE A 234 17.24 -16.28 -5.50
C ILE A 234 16.97 -17.06 -6.78
N ALA A 235 17.93 -17.03 -7.70
CA ALA A 235 17.90 -17.80 -8.94
C ALA A 235 18.08 -19.31 -8.69
N SER A 236 17.81 -20.12 -9.71
CA SER A 236 18.02 -21.58 -9.66
C SER A 236 19.48 -21.97 -9.42
N ASP A 237 20.43 -21.14 -9.84
CA ASP A 237 21.88 -21.33 -9.65
C ASP A 237 22.39 -20.79 -8.30
N GLY A 238 21.49 -20.27 -7.45
CA GLY A 238 21.81 -19.74 -6.12
C GLY A 238 22.24 -18.27 -6.11
N LYS A 239 22.32 -17.59 -7.26
CA LYS A 239 22.66 -16.16 -7.30
C LYS A 239 21.49 -15.28 -6.90
N ILE A 240 21.80 -14.15 -6.25
CA ILE A 240 20.82 -13.12 -5.91
C ILE A 240 20.46 -12.37 -7.20
N ARG A 241 19.18 -12.40 -7.57
CA ARG A 241 18.65 -11.63 -8.71
C ARG A 241 18.29 -10.21 -8.31
N GLN A 242 17.67 -10.08 -7.14
CA GLN A 242 17.17 -8.82 -6.62
C GLN A 242 17.21 -8.86 -5.09
N GLU A 243 17.50 -7.72 -4.47
CA GLU A 243 17.51 -7.55 -3.02
C GLU A 243 16.79 -6.24 -2.66
N HIS A 244 15.98 -6.26 -1.60
CA HIS A 244 15.32 -5.06 -1.08
C HIS A 244 15.28 -5.07 0.45
N VAL A 245 15.55 -3.91 1.04
CA VAL A 245 15.30 -3.69 2.48
C VAL A 245 13.84 -3.31 2.67
N LEU A 246 13.15 -4.12 3.48
CA LEU A 246 11.75 -3.93 3.82
C LEU A 246 11.64 -2.91 4.96
N SER A 247 10.68 -2.00 4.84
CA SER A 247 10.34 -1.00 5.85
C SER A 247 8.87 -0.61 5.76
N TYR A 248 8.32 -0.08 6.85
CA TYR A 248 6.95 0.44 6.90
C TYR A 248 6.92 1.88 7.43
N LYS A 249 6.11 2.71 6.78
CA LYS A 249 5.75 4.05 7.25
C LYS A 249 4.24 4.17 7.32
N SER A 250 3.75 4.58 8.48
CA SER A 250 2.34 4.86 8.70
C SER A 250 1.84 5.99 7.79
N PRO A 251 0.54 6.03 7.46
CA PRO A 251 -0.06 7.15 6.74
C PRO A 251 0.27 8.50 7.37
N ARG A 252 0.28 9.57 6.57
CA ARG A 252 0.35 10.93 7.13
C ARG A 252 -0.99 11.26 7.78
N GLY A 253 -0.97 11.72 9.03
CA GLY A 253 -2.17 12.16 9.72
C GLY A 253 -1.86 12.92 11.01
N GLU A 254 -2.86 13.67 11.48
CA GLU A 254 -2.82 14.42 12.73
C GLU A 254 -3.26 13.53 13.89
N LYS A 255 -2.57 13.63 15.03
CA LYS A 255 -2.97 12.91 16.25
C LYS A 255 -4.18 13.59 16.88
N VAL A 256 -5.34 12.95 16.77
CA VAL A 256 -6.61 13.49 17.29
C VAL A 256 -6.97 12.97 18.68
N LEU A 257 -6.38 11.83 19.11
CA LEU A 257 -6.62 11.28 20.44
C LEU A 257 -5.38 10.55 20.97
N SER A 258 -5.10 10.73 22.26
CA SER A 258 -4.10 9.95 23.00
C SER A 258 -4.46 9.89 24.48
N GLU A 259 -5.13 8.83 24.90
CA GLU A 259 -5.64 8.70 26.27
C GLU A 259 -5.40 7.30 26.86
N ARG A 260 -5.35 7.22 28.20
CA ARG A 260 -5.43 5.96 28.93
C ARG A 260 -6.84 5.78 29.48
N ILE A 261 -7.52 4.75 29.02
CA ILE A 261 -8.91 4.44 29.33
C ILE A 261 -8.94 3.31 30.35
N ARG A 262 -9.70 3.48 31.44
CA ARG A 262 -9.96 2.39 32.40
C ARG A 262 -11.02 1.46 31.83
N ILE A 263 -10.83 0.15 31.98
CA ILE A 263 -11.79 -0.84 31.50
C ILE A 263 -12.74 -1.18 32.64
N GLU A 264 -14.02 -0.88 32.47
CA GLU A 264 -15.04 -1.11 33.48
C GLU A 264 -15.12 -2.60 33.86
N GLY A 265 -15.18 -2.87 35.17
CA GLY A 265 -15.24 -4.24 35.71
C GLY A 265 -13.89 -4.97 35.76
N TYR A 266 -12.79 -4.34 35.34
CA TYR A 266 -11.47 -4.97 35.33
C TYR A 266 -10.37 -4.04 35.86
N PRO A 267 -9.35 -4.58 36.55
CA PRO A 267 -8.19 -3.80 37.01
C PRO A 267 -7.21 -3.55 35.84
N ALA A 268 -7.72 -3.03 34.71
CA ALA A 268 -7.00 -2.90 33.47
C ALA A 268 -7.18 -1.50 32.86
N THR A 269 -6.14 -1.04 32.16
CA THR A 269 -6.19 0.19 31.35
C THR A 269 -5.76 -0.12 29.93
N ALA A 270 -6.39 0.54 28.95
CA ALA A 270 -5.96 0.54 27.56
C ALA A 270 -5.44 1.92 27.18
N LYS A 271 -4.27 2.00 26.53
CA LYS A 271 -3.80 3.23 25.90
C LYS A 271 -4.32 3.29 24.47
N LEU A 272 -5.15 4.28 24.17
CA LEU A 272 -5.72 4.51 22.85
C LEU A 272 -5.02 5.69 22.19
N GLU A 273 -4.44 5.48 21.02
CA GLU A 273 -3.93 6.53 20.15
C GLU A 273 -4.67 6.49 18.81
N VAL A 274 -5.20 7.63 18.36
CA VAL A 274 -5.94 7.76 17.11
C VAL A 274 -5.40 8.94 16.32
N TYR A 275 -5.21 8.72 15.03
CA TYR A 275 -4.73 9.69 14.06
C TYR A 275 -5.76 9.83 12.94
N ARG A 276 -5.96 11.06 12.46
CA ARG A 276 -6.84 11.40 11.33
C ARG A 276 -6.00 11.72 10.11
N SER A 277 -6.21 10.96 9.05
CA SER A 277 -5.60 11.16 7.73
C SER A 277 -6.33 12.27 6.97
N GLY A 278 -5.61 13.01 6.13
CA GLY A 278 -6.23 13.97 5.20
C GLY A 278 -6.93 13.33 4.00
N ILE A 279 -6.73 12.03 3.80
CA ILE A 279 -7.34 11.23 2.72
C ILE A 279 -7.93 9.93 3.27
N GLN A 280 -8.88 9.34 2.55
CA GLN A 280 -9.43 8.03 2.91
C GLN A 280 -8.37 6.94 2.78
N LEU A 281 -8.27 6.14 3.84
CA LEU A 281 -7.43 4.95 3.92
C LEU A 281 -8.21 3.72 3.49
N SER A 282 -7.49 2.71 2.99
CA SER A 282 -8.06 1.41 2.71
C SER A 282 -8.49 0.75 4.02
N THR A 283 -9.68 0.17 3.99
CA THR A 283 -10.29 -0.52 5.12
C THR A 283 -9.99 -2.01 5.06
N ARG A 284 -10.21 -2.70 6.18
CA ARG A 284 -10.04 -4.16 6.25
C ARG A 284 -10.98 -4.90 5.30
N ASN A 285 -12.15 -4.33 5.00
CA ASN A 285 -13.09 -4.89 4.02
C ASN A 285 -12.55 -4.80 2.58
N GLU A 286 -11.72 -3.80 2.28
CA GLU A 286 -11.14 -3.58 0.95
C GLU A 286 -9.83 -4.35 0.75
N GLU A 287 -8.93 -4.34 1.75
CA GLU A 287 -7.57 -4.89 1.63
C GLU A 287 -7.16 -5.90 2.72
N GLY A 288 -8.09 -6.31 3.59
CA GLY A 288 -7.83 -7.33 4.61
C GLY A 288 -6.67 -6.98 5.54
N ASP A 289 -5.71 -7.89 5.67
CA ASP A 289 -4.55 -7.78 6.56
C ASP A 289 -3.53 -6.69 6.11
N TYR A 290 -3.77 -6.04 4.97
CA TYR A 290 -2.91 -5.01 4.37
C TYR A 290 -3.49 -3.59 4.45
N ALA A 291 -4.70 -3.44 5.00
CA ALA A 291 -5.43 -2.17 5.05
C ALA A 291 -4.68 -1.06 5.83
N ASP A 292 -4.56 0.14 5.25
CA ASP A 292 -3.81 1.23 5.89
C ASP A 292 -4.59 1.90 7.03
N GLY A 293 -5.92 1.84 6.98
CA GLY A 293 -6.82 2.33 8.04
C GLY A 293 -7.04 1.31 9.14
N GLY A 294 -7.54 1.78 10.29
CA GLY A 294 -7.86 0.92 11.43
C GLY A 294 -6.93 1.05 12.64
N LEU A 295 -7.37 0.45 13.75
CA LEU A 295 -6.62 0.41 15.00
C LEU A 295 -5.90 -0.92 15.16
N LEU A 296 -4.58 -0.86 15.37
CA LEU A 296 -3.78 -2.00 15.77
C LEU A 296 -4.03 -2.32 17.24
N VAL A 297 -4.52 -3.53 17.54
CA VAL A 297 -4.63 -4.01 18.92
C VAL A 297 -3.31 -4.65 19.32
N ILE A 298 -2.67 -4.08 20.32
CA ILE A 298 -1.33 -4.43 20.77
C ILE A 298 -1.39 -4.86 22.22
N SER A 299 -0.71 -5.95 22.56
CA SER A 299 -0.49 -6.37 23.94
C SER A 299 0.98 -6.68 24.16
N LYS A 300 1.59 -5.99 25.13
CA LYS A 300 3.04 -5.90 25.31
C LYS A 300 3.73 -5.43 24.02
N ALA A 301 4.27 -6.37 23.25
CA ALA A 301 4.96 -6.11 21.99
C ALA A 301 4.34 -6.87 20.80
N ILE A 302 3.19 -7.52 21.00
CA ILE A 302 2.54 -8.38 20.01
C ILE A 302 1.33 -7.65 19.45
N VAL A 303 1.29 -7.53 18.12
CA VAL A 303 0.11 -7.07 17.39
C VAL A 303 -0.82 -8.27 17.20
N ILE A 304 -2.07 -8.12 17.63
CA ILE A 304 -3.05 -9.21 17.70
C ILE A 304 -4.06 -9.12 16.56
N SER A 305 -4.52 -7.90 16.27
CA SER A 305 -5.54 -7.67 15.25
C SER A 305 -5.48 -6.24 14.71
N LEU A 306 -5.97 -6.05 13.50
CA LEU A 306 -6.34 -4.75 12.94
C LEU A 306 -7.86 -4.65 12.91
N THR A 307 -8.43 -3.58 13.48
CA THR A 307 -9.90 -3.40 13.50
C THR A 307 -10.36 -1.95 13.61
N MET A 308 -11.58 -1.67 13.16
CA MET A 308 -12.37 -0.49 13.51
C MET A 308 -13.60 -0.80 14.38
N LEU A 309 -13.63 -1.97 15.02
CA LEU A 309 -14.70 -2.40 15.93
C LEU A 309 -16.07 -2.34 15.23
N LYS A 310 -17.10 -1.68 15.79
CA LYS A 310 -18.39 -1.52 15.11
C LYS A 310 -18.36 -0.64 13.84
N PHE A 311 -17.28 0.12 13.62
CA PHE A 311 -17.17 1.08 12.52
C PHE A 311 -16.47 0.51 11.26
N GLU A 312 -16.22 -0.80 11.18
CA GLU A 312 -15.57 -1.45 10.02
C GLU A 312 -16.25 -1.14 8.68
N SER A 313 -17.57 -0.91 8.69
CA SER A 313 -18.37 -0.61 7.51
C SER A 313 -18.69 0.88 7.35
N ASP A 314 -18.22 1.74 8.26
CA ASP A 314 -18.48 3.18 8.19
C ASP A 314 -17.48 3.85 7.23
N PRO A 315 -17.92 4.49 6.14
CA PRO A 315 -17.02 5.18 5.21
C PRO A 315 -16.17 6.28 5.85
N TYR A 316 -16.68 6.94 6.91
CA TYR A 316 -15.95 8.02 7.60
C TYR A 316 -14.90 7.47 8.57
N ALA A 317 -15.03 6.21 8.99
CA ALA A 317 -13.97 5.53 9.74
C ALA A 317 -12.70 5.33 8.91
N ALA A 318 -12.81 5.34 7.58
CA ALA A 318 -11.67 5.21 6.67
C ALA A 318 -10.64 6.35 6.79
N TYR A 319 -10.98 7.48 7.45
CA TYR A 319 -10.01 8.55 7.71
C TYR A 319 -9.12 8.27 8.93
N PHE A 320 -9.43 7.25 9.74
CA PHE A 320 -8.76 7.02 11.01
C PHE A 320 -7.85 5.79 11.00
N TYR A 321 -6.72 5.93 11.69
CA TYR A 321 -5.80 4.85 11.98
C TYR A 321 -5.16 5.05 13.35
N GLY A 322 -4.60 4.01 13.96
CA GLY A 322 -4.02 4.15 15.28
C GLY A 322 -3.74 2.84 16.00
N SER A 323 -3.78 2.86 17.33
CA SER A 323 -3.53 1.67 18.14
C SER A 323 -4.29 1.65 19.46
N ILE A 324 -4.59 0.44 19.92
CA ILE A 324 -5.14 0.11 21.23
C ILE A 324 -4.10 -0.77 21.94
N GLN A 325 -3.36 -0.23 22.90
CA GLN A 325 -2.42 -1.00 23.70
C GLN A 325 -3.07 -1.44 25.02
N CYS A 326 -3.24 -2.75 25.21
CA CYS A 326 -3.83 -3.31 26.43
C CYS A 326 -3.12 -4.60 26.85
N ASP A 327 -2.22 -4.49 27.82
CA ASP A 327 -1.38 -5.61 28.26
C ASP A 327 -2.16 -6.67 29.06
N HIS A 328 -3.34 -6.33 29.59
CA HIS A 328 -4.19 -7.29 30.31
C HIS A 328 -4.68 -8.44 29.43
N LEU A 329 -4.74 -8.24 28.10
CA LEU A 329 -4.99 -9.33 27.15
C LEU A 329 -3.93 -10.44 27.28
N HIS A 330 -2.69 -10.09 27.65
CA HIS A 330 -1.62 -11.05 27.92
C HIS A 330 -1.85 -11.85 29.19
N ASP A 331 -2.35 -11.21 30.23
CA ASP A 331 -2.58 -11.86 31.51
C ASP A 331 -3.73 -12.88 31.39
N LEU A 332 -4.81 -12.51 30.69
CA LEU A 332 -5.92 -13.40 30.40
C LEU A 332 -5.45 -14.63 29.61
N LEU A 333 -4.66 -14.42 28.57
CA LEU A 333 -4.15 -15.52 27.76
C LEU A 333 -3.18 -16.43 28.53
N LYS A 334 -2.36 -15.86 29.43
CA LYS A 334 -1.48 -16.63 30.32
C LYS A 334 -2.27 -17.52 31.29
N ASN A 335 -3.49 -17.10 31.63
CA ASN A 335 -4.42 -17.83 32.48
C ASN A 335 -5.36 -18.75 31.68
N ASP A 336 -5.03 -19.05 30.42
CA ASP A 336 -5.78 -19.95 29.53
C ASP A 336 -7.22 -19.48 29.21
N GLU A 337 -7.51 -18.17 29.35
CA GLU A 337 -8.80 -17.58 28.96
C GLU A 337 -8.94 -17.47 27.43
N PRO A 338 -10.12 -17.77 26.85
CA PRO A 338 -10.34 -17.81 25.40
C PRO A 338 -10.56 -16.41 24.79
N VAL A 339 -9.59 -15.51 24.98
CA VAL A 339 -9.62 -14.12 24.49
C VAL A 339 -9.27 -13.96 23.01
N LEU A 340 -8.80 -15.02 22.36
CA LEU A 340 -8.49 -15.06 20.92
C LEU A 340 -9.49 -15.95 20.17
N THR A 341 -9.61 -15.72 18.86
CA THR A 341 -10.38 -16.61 17.98
C THR A 341 -9.76 -18.02 17.97
N ALA A 342 -10.55 -19.04 17.61
CA ALA A 342 -10.06 -20.42 17.50
C ALA A 342 -8.89 -20.55 16.51
N THR A 343 -8.90 -19.73 15.45
CA THR A 343 -7.84 -19.63 14.43
C THR A 343 -6.67 -18.74 14.85
N ARG A 344 -6.74 -18.10 16.03
CA ARG A 344 -5.74 -17.18 16.58
C ARG A 344 -5.32 -16.07 15.62
N ASP A 345 -6.27 -15.57 14.84
CA ASP A 345 -6.11 -14.49 13.85
C ASP A 345 -6.85 -13.21 14.27
N GLY A 346 -7.25 -13.12 15.53
CA GLY A 346 -7.84 -11.92 16.13
C GLY A 346 -8.39 -12.16 17.53
N ILE A 347 -9.01 -11.12 18.07
CA ILE A 347 -9.64 -11.15 19.40
C ILE A 347 -11.02 -11.80 19.31
N ASN A 348 -11.33 -12.65 20.30
CA ASN A 348 -12.67 -13.13 20.53
C ASN A 348 -13.50 -12.05 21.22
N TRP A 349 -14.19 -11.22 20.42
CA TRP A 349 -15.05 -10.13 20.91
C TRP A 349 -16.29 -10.60 21.69
N THR A 350 -16.53 -11.91 21.82
CA THR A 350 -17.60 -12.44 22.68
C THR A 350 -17.19 -12.53 24.15
N HIS A 351 -15.88 -12.54 24.44
CA HIS A 351 -15.33 -12.62 25.79
C HIS A 351 -15.70 -11.38 26.62
N PRO A 352 -16.06 -11.51 27.92
CA PRO A 352 -16.49 -10.39 28.77
C PRO A 352 -15.52 -9.20 28.79
N PHE A 353 -14.22 -9.46 28.98
CA PHE A 353 -13.21 -8.40 28.94
C PHE A 353 -13.11 -7.74 27.56
N ALA A 354 -13.16 -8.52 26.47
CA ALA A 354 -13.04 -7.98 25.12
C ALA A 354 -14.24 -7.09 24.77
N LYS A 355 -15.44 -7.42 25.27
CA LYS A 355 -16.62 -6.56 25.17
C LYS A 355 -16.43 -5.24 25.94
N ALA A 356 -15.93 -5.29 27.17
CA ALA A 356 -15.68 -4.09 27.97
C ALA A 356 -14.63 -3.19 27.31
N LEU A 357 -13.53 -3.76 26.81
CA LEU A 357 -12.52 -3.05 26.04
C LEU A 357 -13.10 -2.41 24.77
N LYS A 358 -13.88 -3.18 24.02
CA LYS A 358 -14.57 -2.71 22.80
C LYS A 358 -15.46 -1.50 23.10
N LEU A 359 -16.33 -1.60 24.10
CA LEU A 359 -17.24 -0.50 24.47
C LEU A 359 -16.49 0.76 24.91
N ALA A 360 -15.43 0.59 25.72
CA ALA A 360 -14.63 1.70 26.20
C ALA A 360 -13.93 2.48 25.06
N VAL A 361 -13.43 1.74 24.04
CA VAL A 361 -12.81 2.35 22.86
C VAL A 361 -13.85 2.95 21.91
N GLU A 362 -14.95 2.25 21.66
CA GLU A 362 -16.04 2.74 20.80
C GLU A 362 -16.63 4.06 21.31
N GLY A 363 -16.80 4.21 22.62
CA GLY A 363 -17.26 5.47 23.22
C GLY A 363 -16.33 6.66 22.98
N LYS A 364 -15.03 6.42 22.75
CA LYS A 364 -14.04 7.46 22.42
C LYS A 364 -13.93 7.71 20.91
N LEU A 365 -14.19 6.71 20.09
CA LEU A 365 -14.16 6.83 18.62
C LEU A 365 -15.42 7.49 18.04
N GLU A 366 -16.59 7.20 18.61
CA GLU A 366 -17.88 7.73 18.14
C GLU A 366 -17.86 9.26 17.89
N PRO A 367 -17.43 10.13 18.84
CA PRO A 367 -17.42 11.57 18.59
C PRO A 367 -16.48 11.99 17.46
N LEU A 368 -15.36 11.29 17.27
CA LEU A 368 -14.40 11.60 16.20
C LEU A 368 -14.99 11.27 14.81
N ILE A 369 -15.64 10.12 14.70
CA ILE A 369 -16.27 9.67 13.45
C ILE A 369 -17.49 10.54 13.14
N GLN A 370 -18.28 10.89 14.15
CA GLN A 370 -19.42 11.78 13.99
C GLN A 370 -18.98 13.19 13.55
N ALA A 371 -17.88 13.71 14.11
CA ALA A 371 -17.31 14.99 13.66
C ALA A 371 -16.87 14.94 12.18
N GLU A 372 -16.25 13.85 11.72
CA GLU A 372 -15.88 13.68 10.30
C GLU A 372 -17.12 13.56 9.39
N ARG A 373 -18.16 12.87 9.87
CA ARG A 373 -19.45 12.78 9.18
C ARG A 373 -20.12 14.14 9.06
N GLU A 374 -20.15 14.92 10.14
CA GLU A 374 -20.70 16.28 10.16
C GLU A 374 -19.88 17.23 9.30
N HIS A 375 -18.55 17.13 9.30
CA HIS A 375 -17.69 17.89 8.39
C HIS A 375 -18.00 17.55 6.93
N SER A 376 -18.16 16.27 6.60
CA SER A 376 -18.50 15.84 5.23
C SER A 376 -19.91 16.28 4.83
N LEU A 377 -20.88 16.19 5.75
CA LEU A 377 -22.25 16.68 5.53
C LEU A 377 -22.29 18.20 5.44
N HIS A 378 -21.45 18.93 6.18
CA HIS A 378 -21.33 20.38 6.08
C HIS A 378 -20.69 20.76 4.75
N ASP A 379 -19.65 20.05 4.28
CA ASP A 379 -19.06 20.22 2.94
C ASP A 379 -20.07 19.91 1.81
N GLU A 380 -21.01 18.98 2.05
CA GLU A 380 -22.10 18.66 1.12
C GLU A 380 -23.30 19.62 1.22
N GLN A 381 -23.66 20.09 2.42
CA GLN A 381 -24.80 20.99 2.67
C GLN A 381 -24.46 22.46 2.44
N THR A 382 -23.20 22.87 2.58
CA THR A 382 -22.69 24.16 2.08
C THR A 382 -22.81 24.28 0.57
N LYS A 383 -22.98 23.16 -0.16
CA LYS A 383 -23.26 23.18 -1.60
C LYS A 383 -24.77 23.31 -1.88
N LEU A 384 -25.17 24.56 -2.03
CA LEU A 384 -26.29 25.06 -2.86
C LEU A 384 -27.72 24.73 -2.39
N ASP A 385 -28.63 25.69 -2.59
CA ASP A 385 -30.07 25.44 -2.60
C ASP A 385 -30.43 24.43 -3.72
N LYS A 386 -31.38 23.52 -3.45
CA LYS A 386 -31.87 22.51 -4.42
C LYS A 386 -32.35 23.15 -5.71
N LYS A 387 -32.97 24.34 -5.65
CA LYS A 387 -33.40 25.11 -6.83
C LYS A 387 -32.19 25.60 -7.65
N LEU A 388 -31.15 26.08 -6.99
CA LEU A 388 -29.92 26.53 -7.64
C LEU A 388 -29.11 25.36 -8.20
N ARG A 389 -29.07 24.21 -7.52
CA ARG A 389 -28.39 23.01 -8.02
C ARG A 389 -29.02 22.50 -9.32
N ASN A 390 -30.35 22.49 -9.41
CA ASN A 390 -31.04 22.13 -10.65
C ASN A 390 -30.72 23.11 -11.79
N LYS A 391 -30.66 24.42 -11.52
CA LYS A 391 -30.22 25.41 -12.50
C LYS A 391 -28.79 25.17 -12.98
N LEU A 392 -27.89 24.85 -12.06
CA LEU A 392 -26.49 24.55 -12.39
C LEU A 392 -26.34 23.29 -13.23
N ASP A 393 -27.12 22.24 -12.95
CA ASP A 393 -27.13 21.03 -13.77
C ASP A 393 -27.66 21.29 -15.20
N HIS A 394 -28.69 22.16 -15.33
CA HIS A 394 -29.16 22.61 -16.64
C HIS A 394 -28.12 23.48 -17.36
N ALA A 395 -27.48 24.41 -16.67
CA ALA A 395 -26.40 25.21 -17.23
C ALA A 395 -25.25 24.32 -17.71
N LEU A 396 -24.81 23.33 -16.92
CA LEU A 396 -23.76 22.37 -17.29
C LEU A 396 -24.05 21.63 -18.60
N HIS A 397 -25.32 21.29 -18.86
CA HIS A 397 -25.72 20.70 -20.14
C HIS A 397 -25.42 21.68 -21.30
N GLU A 398 -25.85 22.93 -21.18
CA GLU A 398 -25.66 23.96 -22.21
C GLU A 398 -24.18 24.35 -22.39
N LEU A 399 -23.41 24.42 -21.30
CA LEU A 399 -21.96 24.67 -21.36
C LEU A 399 -21.25 23.59 -22.17
N ASN A 400 -21.65 22.33 -22.03
CA ASN A 400 -21.12 21.23 -22.84
C ASN A 400 -21.58 21.29 -24.31
N THR A 401 -22.79 21.77 -24.58
CA THR A 401 -23.25 22.04 -25.96
C THR A 401 -22.39 23.12 -26.63
N ILE A 402 -22.09 24.21 -25.92
CA ILE A 402 -21.21 25.28 -26.37
C ILE A 402 -19.80 24.73 -26.63
N ALA A 403 -19.25 23.97 -25.69
CA ALA A 403 -17.94 23.34 -25.84
C ALA A 403 -17.89 22.41 -27.06
N LEU A 404 -18.91 21.57 -27.27
CA LEU A 404 -18.98 20.70 -28.44
C LEU A 404 -19.08 21.50 -29.74
N ALA A 405 -19.87 22.58 -29.80
CA ALA A 405 -19.98 23.42 -30.99
C ALA A 405 -18.62 24.10 -31.31
N GLU A 406 -17.96 24.64 -30.29
CA GLU A 406 -16.68 25.34 -30.45
C GLU A 406 -15.49 24.40 -30.59
N LEU A 407 -15.59 23.11 -30.23
CA LEU A 407 -14.47 22.14 -30.27
C LEU A 407 -14.68 20.94 -31.23
N ARG A 408 -15.83 20.83 -31.90
CA ARG A 408 -16.05 19.81 -32.96
C ARG A 408 -15.03 19.96 -34.08
N GLU A 409 -14.43 18.85 -34.49
CA GLU A 409 -13.65 18.72 -35.73
C GLU A 409 -14.62 18.62 -36.92
N GLN A 410 -14.29 19.25 -38.05
CA GLN A 410 -14.84 18.83 -39.34
C GLN A 410 -14.36 17.40 -39.57
N LYS A 411 -15.31 16.47 -39.79
CA LYS A 411 -14.96 15.12 -40.22
C LYS A 411 -14.42 15.20 -41.64
N ASP A 412 -13.11 15.16 -41.78
CA ASP A 412 -12.47 14.65 -42.98
C ASP A 412 -11.47 13.55 -42.59
N GLY A 413 -11.40 12.55 -43.46
CA GLY A 413 -10.78 11.26 -43.19
C GLY A 413 -9.29 11.32 -42.92
N ASP A 414 -8.84 10.32 -42.17
CA ASP A 414 -7.47 9.79 -42.17
C ASP A 414 -6.34 10.83 -42.08
N VAL A 415 -6.33 11.61 -41.00
CA VAL A 415 -5.14 12.38 -40.60
C VAL A 415 -4.62 11.82 -39.28
N HIS A 416 -3.37 11.37 -39.30
CA HIS A 416 -2.61 10.94 -38.14
C HIS A 416 -2.77 11.93 -36.98
N LYS A 417 -3.20 11.45 -35.79
CA LYS A 417 -3.16 12.27 -34.57
C LYS A 417 -1.71 12.60 -34.25
N GLU A 418 -1.29 13.83 -34.52
CA GLU A 418 -0.02 14.37 -34.07
C GLU A 418 0.03 14.31 -32.54
N ILE A 419 1.19 13.90 -32.00
CA ILE A 419 1.39 13.78 -30.57
C ILE A 419 1.95 15.12 -30.09
N GLU A 420 1.09 15.94 -29.47
CA GLU A 420 1.47 17.23 -28.93
C GLU A 420 2.48 17.07 -27.76
N LEU A 421 3.64 17.73 -27.89
CA LEU A 421 4.66 17.86 -26.87
C LEU A 421 4.64 19.30 -26.32
N PRO A 422 5.04 19.53 -25.06
CA PRO A 422 5.24 20.90 -24.56
C PRO A 422 6.27 21.64 -25.41
N GLU A 423 6.23 22.97 -25.47
CA GLU A 423 7.19 23.81 -26.22
C GLU A 423 8.66 23.52 -25.87
N SER A 424 8.94 23.11 -24.63
CA SER A 424 10.28 22.65 -24.22
C SER A 424 10.75 21.38 -24.93
N GLY A 425 9.89 20.76 -25.74
CA GLY A 425 10.08 19.50 -26.46
C GLY A 425 10.31 18.29 -25.54
N MET A 426 9.93 18.37 -24.26
CA MET A 426 10.10 17.31 -23.26
C MET A 426 8.99 17.39 -22.20
N GLY A 427 8.26 16.28 -21.96
CA GLY A 427 7.12 16.29 -21.04
C GLY A 427 6.76 14.91 -20.47
N PHE A 428 6.19 14.90 -19.28
CA PHE A 428 5.60 13.70 -18.68
C PHE A 428 4.10 13.63 -18.96
N PHE A 429 3.62 12.43 -19.25
CA PHE A 429 2.23 12.14 -19.54
C PHE A 429 1.77 10.95 -18.67
N PRO A 430 0.87 11.17 -17.68
CA PRO A 430 0.34 12.46 -17.23
C PRO A 430 1.35 13.29 -16.41
N GLU A 431 1.11 14.60 -16.27
CA GLU A 431 1.88 15.51 -15.39
C GLU A 431 1.58 15.31 -13.90
N ARG A 432 0.48 14.63 -13.58
CA ARG A 432 0.13 14.21 -12.22
C ARG A 432 -0.25 12.73 -12.22
N LEU A 433 0.29 11.96 -11.27
CA LEU A 433 0.07 10.53 -11.17
C LEU A 433 -0.23 10.12 -9.73
N TYR A 434 -1.32 9.39 -9.53
CA TYR A 434 -1.59 8.71 -8.27
C TYR A 434 -0.97 7.32 -8.27
N VAL A 435 -0.27 7.00 -7.19
CA VAL A 435 0.28 5.67 -6.97
C VAL A 435 -0.28 5.12 -5.67
N GLN A 436 -0.81 3.90 -5.73
CA GLN A 436 -1.24 3.22 -4.51
C GLN A 436 -0.01 2.83 -3.68
N THR A 437 -0.10 2.95 -2.37
CA THR A 437 1.01 2.62 -1.45
C THR A 437 1.50 1.20 -1.66
N GLY A 438 2.82 1.07 -1.81
CA GLY A 438 3.54 -0.16 -2.09
C GLY A 438 3.36 -0.73 -3.50
N GLN A 439 2.55 -0.08 -4.35
CA GLN A 439 2.41 -0.42 -5.76
C GLN A 439 3.31 0.45 -6.64
N THR A 440 3.53 -0.02 -7.87
CA THR A 440 4.24 0.74 -8.89
C THR A 440 3.28 1.36 -9.88
N ALA A 441 3.57 2.60 -10.30
CA ALA A 441 2.89 3.25 -11.41
C ALA A 441 3.91 3.69 -12.47
N THR A 442 3.46 3.92 -13.71
CA THR A 442 4.34 4.27 -14.83
C THR A 442 3.99 5.66 -15.35
N LEU A 443 4.98 6.56 -15.36
CA LEU A 443 4.97 7.81 -16.10
C LEU A 443 5.53 7.57 -17.50
N ILE A 444 4.94 8.22 -18.51
CA ILE A 444 5.45 8.20 -19.87
C ILE A 444 6.18 9.53 -20.10
N LEU A 445 7.49 9.47 -20.33
CA LEU A 445 8.28 10.63 -20.73
C LEU A 445 8.34 10.67 -22.26
N ARG A 446 7.98 11.79 -22.85
CA ARG A 446 8.10 12.01 -24.30
C ARG A 446 9.03 13.19 -24.58
N VAL A 447 9.81 13.07 -25.65
CA VAL A 447 10.87 14.02 -26.04
C VAL A 447 10.89 14.17 -27.55
N ALA A 448 10.99 15.40 -28.07
CA ALA A 448 11.17 15.66 -29.49
C ALA A 448 12.57 15.23 -29.96
N LEU A 449 12.63 14.49 -31.07
CA LEU A 449 13.87 13.98 -31.67
C LEU A 449 14.76 15.12 -32.23
N ALA A 450 14.14 16.18 -32.77
CA ALA A 450 14.84 17.22 -33.52
C ALA A 450 15.77 18.09 -32.65
N GLU A 451 15.36 18.45 -31.43
CA GLU A 451 16.05 19.46 -30.61
C GLU A 451 16.66 18.91 -29.31
N ASN A 452 16.14 17.80 -28.78
CA ASN A 452 16.34 17.46 -27.37
C ASN A 452 16.93 16.07 -27.10
N GLY A 453 16.94 15.15 -28.06
CA GLY A 453 17.36 13.77 -27.80
C GLY A 453 17.87 13.03 -29.03
N ARG A 454 18.73 12.04 -28.80
CA ARG A 454 19.11 11.03 -29.81
C ARG A 454 18.40 9.73 -29.49
N ALA A 455 17.99 8.95 -30.49
CA ALA A 455 17.46 7.61 -30.24
C ALA A 455 18.51 6.78 -29.46
N GLY A 456 18.09 6.14 -28.36
CA GLY A 456 18.99 5.44 -27.44
C GLY A 456 19.67 6.33 -26.38
N ALA A 457 19.41 7.64 -26.36
CA ALA A 457 19.84 8.51 -25.26
C ALA A 457 19.20 8.07 -23.94
N THR A 458 19.94 8.24 -22.84
CA THR A 458 19.48 7.87 -21.51
C THR A 458 19.17 9.12 -20.71
N THR A 459 17.96 9.18 -20.16
CA THR A 459 17.50 10.27 -19.29
C THR A 459 17.74 9.89 -17.84
N THR A 460 18.19 10.85 -17.03
CA THR A 460 18.34 10.64 -15.59
C THR A 460 17.07 11.12 -14.89
N VAL A 461 16.46 10.28 -14.05
CA VAL A 461 15.20 10.57 -13.39
C VAL A 461 15.37 10.50 -11.88
N ILE A 462 14.92 11.54 -11.18
CA ILE A 462 15.01 11.64 -9.72
C ILE A 462 13.65 12.07 -9.13
N SER A 463 13.43 11.79 -7.84
CA SER A 463 12.34 12.37 -7.07
C SER A 463 12.91 13.26 -5.97
N ASN A 464 12.21 14.35 -5.65
CA ASN A 464 12.53 15.20 -4.50
C ASN A 464 11.99 14.64 -3.16
N SER A 465 11.29 13.51 -3.17
CA SER A 465 10.62 12.95 -2.00
C SER A 465 11.09 11.52 -1.75
N SER A 466 11.53 11.22 -0.52
CA SER A 466 11.88 9.86 -0.10
C SER A 466 10.69 8.90 -0.10
N GLU A 467 9.47 9.42 -0.21
CA GLU A 467 8.24 8.63 -0.23
C GLU A 467 7.88 8.14 -1.64
N ILE A 468 8.57 8.62 -2.67
CA ILE A 468 8.39 8.20 -4.06
C ILE A 468 9.72 7.74 -4.62
N ILE A 469 9.87 6.43 -4.80
CA ILE A 469 11.08 5.88 -5.41
C ILE A 469 10.94 5.85 -6.91
N VAL A 470 11.94 6.39 -7.60
CA VAL A 470 12.13 6.17 -9.03
C VAL A 470 12.84 4.83 -9.23
N LEU A 471 12.11 3.81 -9.69
CA LEU A 471 12.66 2.47 -9.97
C LEU A 471 13.47 2.41 -11.27
N THR A 472 13.28 3.40 -12.14
CA THR A 472 14.03 3.58 -13.40
C THR A 472 14.78 4.91 -13.37
N PRO A 473 15.86 5.03 -12.56
CA PRO A 473 16.62 6.27 -12.45
C PRO A 473 17.36 6.62 -13.75
N GLN A 474 17.53 5.64 -14.63
CA GLN A 474 18.04 5.79 -15.99
C GLN A 474 17.02 5.21 -16.96
N ALA A 475 16.41 6.04 -17.80
CA ALA A 475 15.38 5.62 -18.73
C ALA A 475 15.83 5.86 -20.18
N VAL A 476 15.89 4.80 -20.97
CA VAL A 476 16.34 4.83 -22.37
C VAL A 476 15.19 5.27 -23.28
N LEU A 477 15.44 6.32 -24.05
CA LEU A 477 14.52 6.87 -25.03
C LEU A 477 14.48 6.03 -26.30
N LYS A 478 13.27 5.65 -26.72
CA LYS A 478 13.02 4.86 -27.94
C LYS A 478 12.06 5.61 -28.86
N PRO A 479 12.19 5.50 -30.19
CA PRO A 479 11.22 6.09 -31.11
C PRO A 479 9.79 5.64 -30.78
N HIS A 480 8.86 6.58 -30.81
CA HIS A 480 7.45 6.30 -30.63
C HIS A 480 6.93 5.50 -31.83
N LYS A 481 5.95 4.61 -31.58
CA LYS A 481 5.52 3.62 -32.59
C LYS A 481 4.83 4.22 -33.81
N THR A 482 4.15 5.35 -33.63
CA THR A 482 3.33 6.00 -34.67
C THR A 482 3.92 7.31 -35.16
N ASP A 483 4.93 7.85 -34.46
CA ASP A 483 5.56 9.12 -34.79
C ASP A 483 7.06 9.02 -34.50
N ALA A 484 7.87 8.92 -35.55
CA ALA A 484 9.32 8.76 -35.42
C ALA A 484 10.02 10.04 -34.95
N ALA A 485 9.36 11.21 -35.01
CA ALA A 485 9.89 12.48 -34.51
C ALA A 485 9.84 12.58 -32.98
N ILE A 486 9.22 11.61 -32.30
CA ILE A 486 9.08 11.58 -30.84
C ILE A 486 9.78 10.37 -30.28
N LEU A 487 10.53 10.60 -29.21
CA LEU A 487 11.11 9.57 -28.37
C LEU A 487 10.24 9.39 -27.12
N GLU A 488 10.04 8.14 -26.71
CA GLU A 488 9.32 7.74 -25.51
C GLU A 488 10.23 6.95 -24.57
N ALA A 489 10.13 7.23 -23.27
CA ALA A 489 10.68 6.40 -22.20
C ALA A 489 9.61 6.13 -21.13
N ARG A 490 9.62 4.91 -20.60
CA ARG A 490 8.73 4.51 -19.49
C ARG A 490 9.47 4.64 -18.17
N VAL A 491 8.97 5.52 -17.32
CA VAL A 491 9.54 5.78 -15.99
C VAL A 491 8.64 5.11 -14.94
N LYS A 492 9.18 4.15 -14.20
CA LYS A 492 8.44 3.48 -13.12
C LYS A 492 8.73 4.15 -11.79
N VAL A 493 7.68 4.43 -11.04
CA VAL A 493 7.72 5.00 -9.70
C VAL A 493 6.97 4.13 -8.71
N GLU A 494 7.36 4.16 -7.44
CA GLU A 494 6.74 3.42 -6.34
C GLU A 494 6.42 4.36 -5.18
N GLY A 495 5.19 4.31 -4.64
CA GLY A 495 4.78 5.07 -3.47
C GLY A 495 5.02 4.33 -2.16
N ARG A 496 5.62 4.97 -1.15
CA ARG A 496 5.98 4.35 0.14
C ARG A 496 5.16 4.78 1.34
N GLN A 497 4.61 5.99 1.35
CA GLN A 497 3.85 6.52 2.48
C GLN A 497 2.55 7.16 2.00
N VAL A 498 1.41 6.66 2.47
CA VAL A 498 0.08 7.24 2.19
C VAL A 498 0.04 8.72 2.59
N GLY A 499 -0.51 9.56 1.72
CA GLY A 499 -0.57 11.02 1.88
C GLY A 499 0.74 11.74 1.56
N GLY A 500 1.77 10.99 1.12
CA GLY A 500 3.01 11.56 0.61
C GLY A 500 2.83 12.14 -0.79
N GLU A 501 3.53 13.24 -1.06
CA GLU A 501 3.63 13.88 -2.38
C GLU A 501 5.10 14.09 -2.72
N GLY A 502 5.41 14.10 -4.01
CA GLY A 502 6.73 14.45 -4.52
C GLY A 502 6.72 14.76 -6.02
N VAL A 503 7.72 15.50 -6.45
CA VAL A 503 7.96 15.85 -7.85
C VAL A 503 9.02 14.94 -8.43
N VAL A 504 8.66 14.20 -9.47
CA VAL A 504 9.57 13.39 -10.29
C VAL A 504 10.08 14.26 -11.42
N THR A 505 11.40 14.41 -11.51
CA THR A 505 12.06 15.23 -12.53
C THR A 505 12.94 14.35 -13.42
N ALA A 506 12.73 14.41 -14.73
CA ALA A 506 13.61 13.80 -15.72
C ALA A 506 14.55 14.85 -16.30
N TYR A 507 15.82 14.53 -16.43
CA TYR A 507 16.87 15.36 -16.99
C TYR A 507 17.43 14.73 -18.27
N LEU A 508 17.58 15.55 -19.30
CA LEU A 508 18.25 15.23 -20.55
C LEU A 508 19.14 16.41 -20.95
N GLY A 509 20.42 16.36 -20.58
CA GLY A 509 21.30 17.50 -20.71
C GLY A 509 20.83 18.69 -19.87
N ARG A 510 20.45 19.80 -20.51
CA ARG A 510 19.91 21.00 -19.86
C ARG A 510 18.38 21.00 -19.74
N ASN A 511 17.72 20.12 -20.46
CA ASN A 511 16.27 20.06 -20.49
C ASN A 511 15.75 19.23 -19.32
N ARG A 512 14.59 19.62 -18.80
CA ARG A 512 13.92 18.90 -17.72
C ARG A 512 12.42 18.85 -17.93
N ALA A 513 11.81 17.73 -17.55
CA ALA A 513 10.36 17.59 -17.40
C ALA A 513 10.03 17.18 -15.97
N GLN A 514 8.86 17.60 -15.49
CA GLN A 514 8.39 17.35 -14.13
C GLN A 514 7.01 16.71 -14.13
N ALA A 515 6.78 15.82 -13.17
CA ALA A 515 5.46 15.28 -12.85
C ALA A 515 5.28 15.22 -11.34
N ILE A 516 4.08 15.52 -10.85
CA ILE A 516 3.71 15.37 -9.44
C ILE A 516 3.19 13.95 -9.23
N VAL A 517 3.73 13.26 -8.23
CA VAL A 517 3.27 11.94 -7.83
C VAL A 517 2.69 12.04 -6.41
N GLN A 518 1.48 11.53 -6.22
CA GLN A 518 0.81 11.48 -4.92
C GLN A 518 0.54 10.02 -4.54
N VAL A 519 0.79 9.69 -3.28
CA VAL A 519 0.66 8.32 -2.77
C VAL A 519 -0.68 8.16 -2.06
N HIS A 520 -1.58 7.38 -2.65
CA HIS A 520 -2.90 7.10 -2.10
C HIS A 520 -2.97 5.72 -1.44
N SER A 521 -3.91 5.55 -0.52
CA SER A 521 -4.13 4.26 0.13
C SER A 521 -5.03 3.36 -0.70
N LYS A 522 -6.15 3.91 -1.17
CA LYS A 522 -7.05 3.22 -2.08
C LYS A 522 -6.52 3.34 -3.50
N LYS A 523 -6.65 2.26 -4.26
CA LYS A 523 -6.62 2.36 -5.72
C LYS A 523 -7.81 3.25 -6.08
N GLU A 524 -7.58 4.33 -6.82
CA GLU A 524 -8.70 5.05 -7.41
C GLU A 524 -9.48 4.01 -8.22
N ALA A 525 -10.68 3.67 -7.74
CA ALA A 525 -11.66 3.12 -8.62
C ALA A 525 -11.76 4.17 -9.72
N LEU A 526 -11.47 3.78 -10.95
CA LEU A 526 -12.14 4.41 -12.08
C LEU A 526 -13.62 4.17 -11.79
N VAL A 527 -14.23 5.04 -10.97
CA VAL A 527 -15.66 5.19 -10.91
C VAL A 527 -15.96 5.47 -12.36
N ALA A 528 -16.54 4.49 -13.04
CA ALA A 528 -17.05 4.71 -14.37
C ALA A 528 -17.88 5.98 -14.24
N PRO A 529 -17.50 7.08 -14.94
CA PRO A 529 -18.21 8.33 -14.78
C PRO A 529 -19.70 7.99 -14.90
N PRO A 530 -20.56 8.49 -14.00
CA PRO A 530 -21.99 8.23 -14.08
C PRO A 530 -22.39 8.47 -15.53
N THR A 531 -23.08 7.51 -16.13
CA THR A 531 -23.40 7.49 -17.56
C THR A 531 -24.17 8.75 -17.96
N ARG A 532 -23.43 9.81 -18.24
CA ARG A 532 -23.82 11.07 -18.85
C ARG A 532 -22.67 11.36 -19.80
N SER A 533 -22.90 11.09 -21.08
CA SER A 533 -22.04 11.43 -22.22
C SER A 533 -20.52 11.26 -21.97
N ARG A 534 -19.95 10.18 -22.50
CA ARG A 534 -18.52 9.79 -22.39
C ARG A 534 -17.50 10.87 -22.86
N ASN A 535 -17.96 12.06 -23.29
CA ASN A 535 -17.20 13.17 -23.87
C ASN A 535 -17.55 14.57 -23.29
N ALA A 536 -18.20 14.68 -22.12
CA ALA A 536 -18.50 16.01 -21.53
C ALA A 536 -17.21 16.70 -21.01
N LEU A 537 -16.98 17.94 -21.42
CA LEU A 537 -15.82 18.76 -20.98
C LEU A 537 -16.02 19.28 -19.55
N PHE A 538 -17.26 19.58 -19.16
CA PHE A 538 -17.61 20.07 -17.83
C PHE A 538 -18.55 19.06 -17.13
N THR A 539 -18.17 18.54 -15.97
CA THR A 539 -18.88 17.46 -15.26
C THR A 539 -19.61 17.95 -14.02
N ASP A 540 -19.11 19.00 -13.35
CA ASP A 540 -19.65 19.50 -12.09
C ASP A 540 -19.23 20.97 -11.82
N ILE A 541 -19.94 21.64 -10.92
CA ILE A 541 -19.59 22.97 -10.37
C ILE A 541 -19.49 22.84 -8.85
N ARG A 542 -18.32 23.18 -8.30
CA ARG A 542 -17.94 23.01 -6.90
C ARG A 542 -17.59 24.34 -6.26
N PHE A 543 -17.78 24.42 -4.95
CA PHE A 543 -17.43 25.56 -4.11
C PHE A 543 -16.36 25.06 -3.13
N ASP A 544 -15.28 25.83 -2.97
CA ASP A 544 -14.17 25.47 -2.11
C ASP A 544 -13.64 26.71 -1.35
N ASP A 545 -13.67 26.63 -0.03
CA ASP A 545 -13.22 27.67 0.90
C ASP A 545 -11.72 27.54 1.26
N ARG A 546 -11.07 26.45 0.84
CA ARG A 546 -9.64 26.17 1.11
C ARG A 546 -8.70 26.67 0.02
N THR A 547 -9.24 27.34 -1.00
CA THR A 547 -8.50 27.78 -2.19
C THR A 547 -7.80 29.12 -1.99
N ASP A 548 -6.77 29.42 -2.80
CA ASP A 548 -6.02 30.68 -2.71
C ASP A 548 -6.98 31.88 -2.85
N PRO A 549 -7.03 32.80 -1.86
CA PRO A 549 -7.95 33.93 -1.88
C PRO A 549 -7.73 34.92 -3.04
N ARG A 550 -6.63 34.81 -3.79
CA ARG A 550 -6.34 35.64 -4.98
C ARG A 550 -7.12 35.20 -6.22
N GLN A 551 -7.55 33.95 -6.29
CA GLN A 551 -8.27 33.40 -7.43
C GLN A 551 -9.74 33.22 -7.07
N ARG A 552 -10.66 33.71 -7.92
CA ARG A 552 -12.11 33.65 -7.66
C ARG A 552 -12.77 32.41 -8.25
N VAL A 553 -12.19 31.89 -9.34
CA VAL A 553 -12.66 30.71 -10.05
C VAL A 553 -11.52 30.06 -10.82
N TYR A 554 -11.56 28.74 -10.96
CA TYR A 554 -10.71 27.99 -11.86
C TYR A 554 -11.40 26.72 -12.35
N PHE A 555 -10.83 26.09 -13.37
CA PHE A 555 -11.29 24.80 -13.85
C PHE A 555 -10.36 23.68 -13.36
N ASP A 556 -10.91 22.73 -12.62
CA ASP A 556 -10.23 21.51 -12.21
C ASP A 556 -10.29 20.48 -13.34
N ARG A 557 -9.22 20.41 -14.12
CA ARG A 557 -9.08 19.51 -15.28
C ARG A 557 -9.08 18.03 -14.90
N ILE A 558 -8.81 17.69 -13.64
CA ILE A 558 -8.76 16.29 -13.16
C ILE A 558 -10.17 15.76 -12.96
N ASN A 559 -11.01 16.56 -12.28
CA ASN A 559 -12.40 16.21 -12.04
C ASN A 559 -13.33 16.68 -13.19
N SER A 560 -12.80 17.43 -14.15
CA SER A 560 -13.55 18.19 -15.16
C SER A 560 -14.58 19.14 -14.55
N SER A 561 -14.30 19.68 -13.36
CA SER A 561 -15.24 20.48 -12.59
C SER A 561 -14.82 21.95 -12.49
N ILE A 562 -15.77 22.87 -12.55
CA ILE A 562 -15.53 24.30 -12.30
C ILE A 562 -15.49 24.50 -10.79
N VAL A 563 -14.44 25.12 -10.25
CA VAL A 563 -14.28 25.38 -8.82
C VAL A 563 -14.37 26.88 -8.55
N ILE A 564 -15.31 27.26 -7.70
CA ILE A 564 -15.53 28.63 -7.23
C ILE A 564 -14.92 28.78 -5.84
N ALA A 565 -14.00 29.73 -5.71
CA ALA A 565 -13.26 29.99 -4.48
C ALA A 565 -14.08 30.90 -3.56
N THR A 566 -14.74 30.33 -2.56
CA THR A 566 -15.64 31.09 -1.66
C THR A 566 -14.87 31.95 -0.64
N ALA A 567 -13.59 31.64 -0.39
CA ALA A 567 -12.72 32.46 0.45
C ALA A 567 -12.20 33.74 -0.24
N ALA A 568 -12.36 33.87 -1.57
CA ALA A 568 -11.91 35.04 -2.30
C ALA A 568 -12.67 36.31 -1.83
N PRO A 569 -11.99 37.44 -1.53
CA PRO A 569 -12.63 38.61 -0.89
C PRO A 569 -13.86 39.16 -1.62
N SER A 570 -13.85 39.13 -2.96
CA SER A 570 -14.96 39.61 -3.78
C SER A 570 -16.10 38.60 -3.98
N VAL A 571 -15.86 37.31 -3.69
CA VAL A 571 -16.90 36.27 -3.70
C VAL A 571 -17.56 36.19 -2.32
N LYS A 572 -16.76 36.34 -1.26
CA LYS A 572 -17.18 36.25 0.15
C LYS A 572 -18.31 37.21 0.53
N ILE A 573 -18.38 38.40 -0.09
CA ILE A 573 -19.43 39.39 0.17
C ILE A 573 -20.81 38.99 -0.38
N TYR A 574 -20.86 37.99 -1.27
CA TYR A 574 -22.09 37.42 -1.83
C TYR A 574 -22.45 36.09 -1.18
N LEU A 575 -21.89 35.82 0.00
CA LEU A 575 -22.30 34.68 0.82
C LEU A 575 -23.37 35.12 1.82
N ASP A 576 -24.35 34.26 2.06
CA ASP A 576 -25.37 34.45 3.09
C ASP A 576 -24.78 34.28 4.51
N GLY A 577 -25.61 34.48 5.54
CA GLY A 577 -25.21 34.32 6.94
C GLY A 577 -24.72 32.92 7.33
N ASN A 578 -24.86 31.93 6.45
CA ASN A 578 -24.38 30.56 6.60
C ASN A 578 -23.20 30.24 5.67
N ASN A 579 -22.51 31.25 5.13
CA ASN A 579 -21.42 31.12 4.15
C ASN A 579 -21.81 30.41 2.83
N ARG A 580 -23.09 30.39 2.46
CA ARG A 580 -23.57 29.82 1.20
C ARG A 580 -23.65 30.92 0.16
N LEU A 581 -23.39 30.62 -1.11
CA LEU A 581 -23.59 31.62 -2.17
C LEU A 581 -25.05 32.07 -2.16
N ASP A 582 -25.25 33.38 -1.99
CA ASP A 582 -26.57 33.98 -1.90
C ASP A 582 -27.37 33.69 -3.18
N THR A 583 -28.60 33.23 -3.03
CA THR A 583 -29.50 32.93 -4.15
C THR A 583 -30.18 34.16 -4.71
N THR A 584 -29.92 35.36 -4.18
CA THR A 584 -30.36 36.63 -4.76
C THR A 584 -29.90 36.79 -6.21
N VAL A 585 -30.55 37.71 -6.94
CA VAL A 585 -30.18 38.05 -8.31
C VAL A 585 -28.70 38.44 -8.39
N GLN A 586 -28.19 39.16 -7.41
CA GLN A 586 -26.79 39.59 -7.32
C GLN A 586 -25.83 38.39 -7.22
N GLY A 587 -26.12 37.41 -6.36
CA GLY A 587 -25.32 36.19 -6.23
C GLY A 587 -25.40 35.29 -7.48
N GLN A 588 -26.58 35.22 -8.12
CA GLN A 588 -26.76 34.52 -9.39
C GLN A 588 -25.97 35.17 -10.54
N VAL A 589 -25.96 36.50 -10.62
CA VAL A 589 -25.17 37.25 -11.62
C VAL A 589 -23.68 37.00 -11.40
N LEU A 590 -23.19 37.07 -10.16
CA LEU A 590 -21.79 36.74 -9.87
C LEU A 590 -21.45 35.31 -10.32
N LEU A 591 -22.31 34.34 -9.97
CA LEU A 591 -22.12 32.94 -10.32
C LEU A 591 -22.04 32.75 -11.84
N ALA A 592 -22.93 33.39 -12.58
CA ALA A 592 -22.95 33.35 -14.03
C ALA A 592 -21.65 33.91 -14.62
N GLU A 593 -21.10 34.98 -14.06
CA GLU A 593 -19.83 35.54 -14.53
C GLU A 593 -18.63 34.66 -14.23
N LEU A 594 -18.54 34.10 -13.03
CA LEU A 594 -17.42 33.20 -12.68
C LEU A 594 -17.45 31.93 -13.53
N ILE A 595 -18.62 31.37 -13.78
CA ILE A 595 -18.79 30.20 -14.66
C ILE A 595 -18.42 30.57 -16.09
N THR A 596 -18.89 31.72 -16.60
CA THR A 596 -18.55 32.21 -17.93
C THR A 596 -17.04 32.37 -18.08
N GLU A 597 -16.38 32.98 -17.09
CA GLU A 597 -14.93 33.15 -17.08
C GLU A 597 -14.20 31.81 -17.18
N ALA A 598 -14.54 30.84 -16.32
CA ALA A 598 -13.90 29.53 -16.31
C ALA A 598 -14.14 28.73 -17.60
N VAL A 599 -15.37 28.75 -18.11
CA VAL A 599 -15.77 27.99 -19.30
C VAL A 599 -15.12 28.55 -20.54
N CYS A 600 -15.26 29.86 -20.80
CA CYS A 600 -14.68 30.48 -21.98
C CYS A 600 -13.17 30.32 -21.97
N ARG A 601 -12.51 30.47 -20.81
CA ARG A 601 -11.06 30.33 -20.69
C ARG A 601 -10.60 28.90 -20.96
N GLU A 602 -11.31 27.88 -20.45
CA GLU A 602 -10.97 26.49 -20.74
C GLU A 602 -11.26 26.12 -22.19
N ILE A 603 -12.37 26.56 -22.80
CA ILE A 603 -12.64 26.30 -24.23
C ILE A 603 -11.58 26.97 -25.12
N SER A 604 -11.21 28.23 -24.83
CA SER A 604 -10.14 28.93 -25.55
C SER A 604 -8.81 28.20 -25.43
N ARG A 605 -8.44 27.80 -24.21
CA ARG A 605 -7.23 27.02 -23.97
C ARG A 605 -7.27 25.68 -24.71
N ASN A 606 -8.35 24.92 -24.56
CA ASN A 606 -8.52 23.61 -25.18
C ASN A 606 -8.49 23.68 -26.71
N GLY A 607 -9.03 24.75 -27.29
CA GLY A 607 -8.98 24.98 -28.73
C GLY A 607 -7.61 25.44 -29.24
N VAL A 608 -6.82 26.17 -28.43
CA VAL A 608 -5.41 26.48 -28.75
C VAL A 608 -4.54 25.23 -28.61
N GLU A 609 -4.67 24.50 -27.50
CA GLU A 609 -3.94 23.25 -27.25
C GLU A 609 -4.18 22.25 -28.39
N LYS A 610 -5.44 22.05 -28.81
CA LYS A 610 -5.81 21.14 -29.91
C LYS A 610 -5.57 21.69 -31.32
N GLY A 611 -4.86 22.82 -31.46
CA GLY A 611 -4.55 23.43 -32.76
C GLY A 611 -5.76 23.94 -33.57
N LYS A 612 -6.95 24.06 -32.96
CA LYS A 612 -8.17 24.57 -33.62
C LYS A 612 -8.15 26.09 -33.78
N PHE A 613 -7.50 26.78 -32.86
CA PHE A 613 -7.34 28.22 -32.90
C PHE A 613 -5.93 28.54 -33.41
N LEU A 614 -5.86 29.32 -34.51
CA LEU A 614 -4.60 29.71 -35.11
C LEU A 614 -3.83 30.62 -34.14
N VAL A 615 -2.59 30.22 -33.82
CA VAL A 615 -1.71 30.94 -32.91
C VAL A 615 -0.41 31.27 -33.64
N LEU A 616 0.05 32.51 -33.53
CA LEU A 616 1.40 32.89 -33.95
C LEU A 616 2.39 32.43 -32.87
N GLU A 617 3.52 31.86 -33.27
CA GLU A 617 4.53 31.30 -32.38
C GLU A 617 4.90 32.27 -31.23
N GLY A 618 4.78 31.80 -29.97
CA GLY A 618 5.07 32.60 -28.78
C GLY A 618 3.98 33.59 -28.36
N SER A 619 2.79 33.51 -28.98
CA SER A 619 1.62 34.34 -28.65
C SER A 619 0.43 33.52 -28.12
N GLU A 620 0.67 32.33 -27.58
CA GLU A 620 -0.36 31.41 -27.07
C GLU A 620 -1.23 32.08 -26.01
N ALA A 621 -0.60 32.85 -25.10
CA ALA A 621 -1.32 33.59 -24.07
C ALA A 621 -2.25 34.65 -24.68
N ASP A 622 -1.77 35.38 -25.69
CA ASP A 622 -2.55 36.41 -26.39
C ASP A 622 -3.66 35.78 -27.24
N ALA A 623 -3.41 34.65 -27.88
CA ALA A 623 -4.40 33.90 -28.64
C ALA A 623 -5.50 33.35 -27.73
N ILE A 624 -5.13 32.73 -26.60
CA ILE A 624 -6.10 32.28 -25.58
C ILE A 624 -6.92 33.48 -25.09
N GLN A 625 -6.29 34.62 -24.83
CA GLN A 625 -6.97 35.82 -24.35
C GLN A 625 -7.92 36.42 -25.40
N ASN A 626 -7.51 36.46 -26.68
CA ASN A 626 -8.35 36.93 -27.79
C ASN A 626 -9.55 36.01 -28.01
N HIS A 627 -9.33 34.69 -28.01
CA HIS A 627 -10.42 33.73 -28.13
C HIS A 627 -11.32 33.74 -26.90
N PHE A 628 -10.78 33.98 -25.71
CA PHE A 628 -11.54 34.13 -24.48
C PHE A 628 -12.50 35.30 -24.60
N ILE A 629 -12.02 36.48 -25.01
CA ILE A 629 -12.85 37.67 -25.23
C ILE A 629 -13.94 37.39 -26.29
N ARG A 630 -13.58 36.73 -27.40
CA ARG A 630 -14.54 36.34 -28.45
C ARG A 630 -15.65 35.44 -27.91
N LEU A 631 -15.29 34.40 -27.15
CA LEU A 631 -16.25 33.46 -26.57
C LEU A 631 -17.11 34.12 -25.50
N GLN A 632 -16.53 34.99 -24.68
CA GLN A 632 -17.27 35.74 -23.67
C GLN A 632 -18.34 36.64 -24.32
N ASN A 633 -17.98 37.41 -25.36
CA ASN A 633 -18.94 38.23 -26.12
C ASN A 633 -20.06 37.40 -26.75
N ARG A 634 -19.74 36.18 -27.19
CA ARG A 634 -20.68 35.30 -27.88
C ARG A 634 -21.61 34.53 -26.94
N TYR A 635 -21.16 34.14 -25.75
CA TYR A 635 -21.86 33.17 -24.90
C TYR A 635 -22.25 33.68 -23.51
N ALA A 636 -21.68 34.79 -23.02
CA ALA A 636 -21.98 35.29 -21.67
C ALA A 636 -23.49 35.51 -21.47
N HIS A 637 -24.16 36.18 -22.41
CA HIS A 637 -25.60 36.44 -22.31
C HIS A 637 -26.46 35.16 -22.24
N LEU A 638 -26.05 34.08 -22.90
CA LEU A 638 -26.75 32.79 -22.86
C LEU A 638 -26.54 32.09 -21.50
N ILE A 639 -25.31 32.09 -20.99
CA ILE A 639 -25.00 31.52 -19.67
C ILE A 639 -25.78 32.25 -18.58
N HIS A 640 -25.87 33.58 -18.68
CA HIS A 640 -26.67 34.40 -17.76
C HIS A 640 -28.16 34.06 -17.81
N GLN A 641 -28.75 33.87 -19.00
CA GLN A 641 -30.16 33.47 -19.13
C GLN A 641 -30.50 32.14 -18.44
N HIS A 642 -29.54 31.22 -18.34
CA HIS A 642 -29.76 29.92 -17.68
C HIS A 642 -29.60 29.96 -16.16
N ILE A 643 -28.82 30.91 -15.64
CA ILE A 643 -28.45 30.96 -14.22
C ILE A 643 -29.27 32.04 -13.49
N VAL A 644 -29.40 33.22 -14.10
CA VAL A 644 -30.04 34.41 -13.52
C VAL A 644 -31.55 34.37 -13.79
N THR A 645 -32.34 34.45 -12.72
CA THR A 645 -33.79 34.72 -12.83
C THR A 645 -34.01 36.21 -12.62
N LEU A 646 -34.55 36.87 -13.66
CA LEU A 646 -35.12 38.20 -13.53
C LEU A 646 -36.57 38.00 -13.09
N ASP A 647 -36.91 38.50 -11.90
CA ASP A 647 -38.30 38.56 -11.43
C ASP A 647 -39.10 39.62 -12.18
#